data_AF-A0A8H5EUC1-F1
#
_entry.id   AF-A0A8H5EUC1-F1
#
_cell.length_a   1.000
_cell.length_b   1.000
_cell.length_c   1.000
_cell.angle_alpha   90.00
_cell.angle_beta   90.00
_cell.angle_gamma   90.00
#
_symmetry.space_group_name_H-M   'P 1'
#
loop_
_entity.id
_entity.type
_entity.pdbx_description
1 polymer ?
#
loop_
_entity_poly.entity_id
_entity_poly.type
_entity_poly.pdbx_seq_one_letter_code
_entity_poly.pdbx_strand_id
1 'polypeptide(L)'
;MMGRPQPVEPEVKSYSDAVYLNYYAIGLSLLFAPQKGYKPTTGLKLADLTVDKLLLDSIYIYNIPKQSTERTKGTSARAAERAYSAYPSFPLSLSINPDVKDKDNNPLTRPQKLDVGADTSGKDFVQALGEPDRKGGGAGPSSGSIGIWCEWSRDGFMVEFGGDEAKGPQAWERGKDAIWKIITIPYTYSDIMAAPADLNVLDITGKYVMNKTLSDQTTEQILTLQGVGWLTRKAIVYGTVTLAIKHTKDDEGIEQIHIEQTLTGGIPGTTEDRTLWWKERENEDHVFGPVVGKSRRVKAAELDIPFLKEGWTPDTVEHGLIQSYVESNTPKSGRVWIANQTWGMEDINGERRYVRHVKFTGPKAEDIEAKLVYDYTHFGNIGNCRSSSRAVKPTANPSDSQTVVFVATCSDIHDLPSPDITEYDSSPSSSQLSSTVKRPAGLSSVSRSLSTSKTNVNVAVEERPYELESLYRDPPPSRPGHTPPWLVRASESFGRTNPRLYGWARKSWLYVKGPRPKVDLHPPPPLLDIDSHLLGHHIVAPIESTIIKATRPLTSPWLFVLLVVAYIIGTAFFSRAQSFLTPAESFIGCTSTYWLSNNGCGQDGLACGPFDNSTFDFRCPAQCDHVILQNPRTIGDEQVAFKPLIVGGGDPNGTYRGDSFICAAAIQAGVISNSKGGCGSLSLTGNFTDFIPFSSHGLTSLGFPTVFPLSFQFGDSTSLTHCNDLRDGALAYNVLVTSALFILFRPKSIVLYWSLICIGFWHVVLFSQPMGPPPKLDLAFGTFLPVLFIAYGFWRLAFRFVLPAFRSMPLESCVLYLSGFWVGILNNLTFDRLPLSRLTSSDLHKRSGAIATLVVLVVIIVLAAINQIRVIRKTGWLPYYIGWYIAGGLVALVLALLPDLSFRLHHYILAIVLIPGTAFPTRLSAIYQGLLLGLFLNGTAAFGFDSILQTAADLRQDAPLGSDLPVWFTNSTNYNTSIPFANQTIVWDALIDGWDGFALLVDDVQRYAGTALNFSLVSLDSSLPHFFRLAGLELTKPYKQYTSQGTAGDFTKAATLFPNGTWVNPLPGPS
;
A
#
# COMPACT_ATOMS: atom_id res chain seq x y z
N MET A 1 -6.33 -2.88 -55.31
CA MET A 1 -7.40 -2.62 -54.33
C MET A 1 -6.76 -1.98 -53.11
N MET A 2 -7.18 -0.78 -52.70
CA MET A 2 -6.74 -0.23 -51.40
C MET A 2 -7.56 -0.91 -50.29
N GLY A 3 -6.90 -1.37 -49.23
CA GLY A 3 -7.60 -1.92 -48.07
C GLY A 3 -8.37 -0.81 -47.35
N ARG A 4 -9.61 -1.08 -46.94
CA ARG A 4 -10.31 -0.18 -46.01
C ARG A 4 -9.53 -0.14 -44.69
N PRO A 5 -9.32 1.04 -44.08
CA PRO A 5 -8.80 1.09 -42.71
C PRO A 5 -9.74 0.30 -41.79
N GLN A 6 -9.18 -0.51 -40.88
CA GLN A 6 -10.01 -1.22 -39.91
C GLN A 6 -10.57 -0.22 -38.87
N PRO A 7 -11.81 -0.39 -38.42
CA PRO A 7 -12.38 0.45 -37.37
C PRO A 7 -11.63 0.21 -36.06
N VAL A 8 -11.25 1.28 -35.36
CA VAL A 8 -10.64 1.19 -34.03
C VAL A 8 -11.76 0.88 -33.03
N GLU A 9 -11.76 -0.33 -32.47
CA GLU A 9 -12.72 -0.72 -31.42
C GLU A 9 -12.31 -0.16 -30.05
N PRO A 10 -13.24 0.38 -29.25
CA PRO A 10 -12.95 0.88 -27.90
C PRO A 10 -12.92 -0.23 -26.84
N GLU A 11 -12.03 -0.11 -25.87
CA GLU A 11 -12.13 -0.87 -24.62
C GLU A 11 -13.22 -0.25 -23.73
N VAL A 12 -14.29 -1.01 -23.48
CA VAL A 12 -15.38 -0.60 -22.59
C VAL A 12 -14.98 -0.80 -21.13
N LYS A 13 -15.10 0.25 -20.31
CA LYS A 13 -15.09 0.14 -18.84
C LYS A 13 -16.43 0.65 -18.30
N SER A 14 -17.30 -0.29 -17.93
CA SER A 14 -18.63 -0.03 -17.40
C SER A 14 -18.66 -0.07 -15.87
N TYR A 15 -19.42 0.85 -15.28
CA TYR A 15 -19.74 0.96 -13.86
C TYR A 15 -21.24 1.28 -13.71
N SER A 16 -21.77 1.28 -12.50
CA SER A 16 -23.19 1.55 -12.19
C SER A 16 -23.70 2.93 -12.63
N ASP A 17 -22.77 3.85 -12.82
CA ASP A 17 -22.92 5.30 -12.83
C ASP A 17 -22.04 5.98 -13.90
N ALA A 18 -21.18 5.21 -14.58
CA ALA A 18 -20.25 5.69 -15.60
C ALA A 18 -19.94 4.59 -16.63
N VAL A 19 -19.82 4.93 -17.92
CA VAL A 19 -19.35 4.01 -18.97
C VAL A 19 -18.31 4.72 -19.84
N TYR A 20 -17.08 4.24 -19.83
CA TYR A 20 -15.99 4.77 -20.65
C TYR A 20 -15.80 3.92 -21.92
N LEU A 21 -15.72 4.57 -23.08
CA LEU A 21 -15.27 3.98 -24.34
C LEU A 21 -13.84 4.47 -24.63
N ASN A 22 -12.85 3.59 -24.41
CA ASN A 22 -11.43 3.98 -24.41
C ASN A 22 -10.74 3.58 -25.72
N TYR A 23 -10.31 4.57 -26.50
CA TYR A 23 -9.60 4.40 -27.76
C TYR A 23 -8.11 4.71 -27.58
N TYR A 24 -7.40 3.86 -26.83
CA TYR A 24 -5.98 4.07 -26.48
C TYR A 24 -5.06 4.34 -27.68
N ALA A 25 -5.38 3.75 -28.85
CA ALA A 25 -4.57 3.87 -30.07
C ALA A 25 -4.71 5.21 -30.82
N ILE A 26 -5.60 6.12 -30.38
CA ILE A 26 -5.79 7.46 -30.95
C ILE A 26 -5.91 8.55 -29.87
N GLY A 27 -5.49 8.27 -28.63
CA GLY A 27 -5.47 9.27 -27.56
C GLY A 27 -6.83 9.82 -27.14
N LEU A 28 -7.90 9.02 -27.20
CA LEU A 28 -9.27 9.46 -26.95
C LEU A 28 -10.00 8.55 -25.94
N SER A 29 -10.78 9.14 -25.03
CA SER A 29 -11.81 8.41 -24.26
C SER A 29 -13.11 9.22 -24.20
N LEU A 30 -14.23 8.51 -24.25
CA LEU A 30 -15.58 9.08 -24.16
C LEU A 30 -16.27 8.52 -22.90
N LEU A 31 -16.66 9.38 -21.96
CA LEU A 31 -17.41 9.03 -20.77
C LEU A 31 -18.91 9.27 -21.00
N PHE A 32 -19.73 8.27 -20.72
CA PHE A 32 -21.18 8.33 -20.77
C PHE A 32 -21.80 8.13 -19.37
N ALA A 33 -22.79 8.95 -19.04
CA ALA A 33 -23.62 8.83 -17.86
C ALA A 33 -24.86 7.93 -18.14
N PRO A 34 -25.11 6.87 -17.36
CA PRO A 34 -26.34 6.07 -17.45
C PRO A 34 -27.59 6.86 -17.07
N GLN A 35 -28.65 6.72 -17.88
CA GLN A 35 -29.90 7.47 -17.77
C GLN A 35 -31.10 6.55 -17.48
N LYS A 36 -32.21 7.16 -17.05
CA LYS A 36 -33.52 6.49 -16.89
C LYS A 36 -33.48 5.23 -16.00
N GLY A 37 -32.63 5.23 -14.97
CA GLY A 37 -32.47 4.10 -14.03
C GLY A 37 -31.64 2.92 -14.56
N TYR A 38 -31.00 3.04 -15.73
CA TYR A 38 -30.02 2.05 -16.20
C TYR A 38 -28.81 2.00 -15.25
N LYS A 39 -28.39 0.80 -14.85
CA LYS A 39 -27.22 0.56 -14.00
C LYS A 39 -26.35 -0.53 -14.65
N PRO A 40 -25.33 -0.15 -15.44
CA PRO A 40 -24.43 -1.11 -16.06
C PRO A 40 -23.67 -1.93 -15.00
N THR A 41 -23.43 -3.20 -15.27
CA THR A 41 -22.51 -4.05 -14.50
C THR A 41 -21.07 -3.88 -15.01
N THR A 42 -20.09 -4.21 -14.19
CA THR A 42 -18.67 -4.16 -14.56
C THR A 42 -18.29 -5.25 -15.57
N GLY A 43 -17.65 -4.88 -16.67
CA GLY A 43 -17.11 -5.82 -17.67
C GLY A 43 -18.03 -6.13 -18.86
N LEU A 44 -19.02 -5.29 -19.13
CA LEU A 44 -19.87 -5.38 -20.33
C LEU A 44 -19.06 -5.01 -21.60
N LYS A 45 -19.36 -5.66 -22.73
CA LYS A 45 -18.84 -5.28 -24.05
C LYS A 45 -19.74 -4.24 -24.69
N LEU A 46 -19.25 -3.60 -25.77
CA LEU A 46 -20.00 -2.57 -26.50
C LEU A 46 -21.35 -3.08 -27.05
N ALA A 47 -21.43 -4.37 -27.39
CA ALA A 47 -22.67 -5.01 -27.85
C ALA A 47 -23.69 -5.30 -26.72
N ASP A 48 -23.25 -5.31 -25.46
CA ASP A 48 -24.09 -5.58 -24.28
C ASP A 48 -24.66 -4.28 -23.66
N LEU A 49 -24.23 -3.11 -24.16
CA LEU A 49 -24.64 -1.80 -23.66
C LEU A 49 -25.97 -1.35 -24.27
N THR A 50 -26.86 -0.84 -23.41
CA THR A 50 -28.14 -0.22 -23.81
C THR A 50 -27.89 1.25 -24.17
N VAL A 51 -27.34 1.48 -25.38
CA VAL A 51 -26.83 2.80 -25.83
C VAL A 51 -27.90 3.90 -25.82
N ASP A 52 -29.18 3.56 -26.01
CA ASP A 52 -30.34 4.47 -25.88
C ASP A 52 -30.58 5.02 -24.44
N LYS A 53 -29.83 4.50 -23.46
CA LYS A 53 -29.83 4.92 -22.05
C LYS A 53 -28.45 5.43 -21.59
N LEU A 54 -27.57 5.77 -22.53
CA LEU A 54 -26.29 6.40 -22.25
C LEU A 54 -26.29 7.83 -22.84
N LEU A 55 -26.09 8.84 -22.00
CA LEU A 55 -25.84 10.21 -22.45
C LEU A 55 -24.32 10.44 -22.46
N LEU A 56 -23.77 11.06 -23.49
CA LEU A 56 -22.36 11.50 -23.45
C LEU A 56 -22.23 12.59 -22.37
N ASP A 57 -21.25 12.44 -21.48
CA ASP A 57 -21.00 13.33 -20.33
C ASP A 57 -19.75 14.16 -20.58
N SER A 58 -18.64 13.53 -20.98
CA SER A 58 -17.36 14.20 -21.22
C SER A 58 -16.45 13.47 -22.20
N ILE A 59 -15.63 14.25 -22.92
CA ILE A 59 -14.64 13.81 -23.91
C ILE A 59 -13.25 14.07 -23.33
N TYR A 60 -12.37 13.08 -23.35
CA TYR A 60 -10.99 13.15 -22.84
C TYR A 60 -10.01 12.98 -23.99
N ILE A 61 -9.22 14.01 -24.25
CA ILE A 61 -8.15 14.05 -25.26
C ILE A 61 -6.81 13.92 -24.53
N TYR A 62 -5.99 12.96 -24.94
CA TYR A 62 -4.72 12.63 -24.29
C TYR A 62 -3.52 13.13 -25.10
N ASN A 63 -2.48 13.56 -24.39
CA ASN A 63 -1.17 13.94 -24.92
C ASN A 63 -0.06 13.18 -24.19
N ILE A 64 1.09 13.04 -24.85
CA ILE A 64 2.32 12.51 -24.25
C ILE A 64 3.37 13.64 -24.29
N PRO A 65 3.50 14.43 -23.20
CA PRO A 65 4.59 15.38 -23.05
C PRO A 65 5.95 14.73 -23.28
N LYS A 66 6.79 15.35 -24.10
CA LYS A 66 8.20 14.96 -24.24
C LYS A 66 8.88 15.18 -22.90
N GLN A 67 9.58 14.17 -22.37
CA GLN A 67 10.41 14.33 -21.18
C GLN A 67 11.51 15.38 -21.47
N SER A 68 11.70 16.33 -20.55
CA SER A 68 12.87 17.21 -20.58
C SER A 68 14.15 16.39 -20.46
N THR A 69 15.22 16.85 -21.12
CA THR A 69 16.49 16.10 -21.20
C THR A 69 17.33 16.17 -19.92
N GLU A 70 16.97 17.02 -18.96
CA GLU A 70 17.67 17.18 -17.67
C GLU A 70 17.21 16.15 -16.63
N ARG A 71 17.65 14.91 -16.80
CA ARG A 71 17.34 13.80 -15.87
C ARG A 71 18.08 13.93 -14.53
N THR A 72 17.42 14.55 -13.56
CA THR A 72 17.69 14.22 -12.15
C THR A 72 17.21 12.79 -11.89
N LYS A 73 18.13 11.85 -11.61
CA LYS A 73 17.81 10.41 -11.52
C LYS A 73 16.93 10.07 -10.30
N GLY A 74 15.61 10.00 -10.47
CA GLY A 74 14.66 9.68 -9.40
C GLY A 74 13.43 8.87 -9.84
N THR A 75 13.03 7.91 -9.00
CA THR A 75 11.77 7.15 -9.01
C THR A 75 11.31 6.44 -10.30
N SER A 76 11.29 5.11 -10.27
CA SER A 76 10.52 4.29 -11.20
C SER A 76 9.02 4.33 -10.88
N ALA A 77 8.22 5.04 -11.69
CA ALA A 77 6.77 4.93 -11.61
C ALA A 77 6.31 3.51 -12.00
N ARG A 78 5.48 2.86 -11.18
CA ARG A 78 4.84 1.59 -11.55
C ARG A 78 3.76 1.85 -12.60
N ALA A 79 3.96 1.38 -13.82
CA ALA A 79 2.94 1.44 -14.86
C ALA A 79 1.77 0.50 -14.50
N ALA A 80 0.63 1.09 -14.14
CA ALA A 80 -0.63 0.39 -13.85
C ALA A 80 -1.83 0.95 -14.64
N GLU A 81 -1.57 1.83 -15.60
CA GLU A 81 -2.53 2.42 -16.52
C GLU A 81 -2.08 2.08 -17.95
N ARG A 82 -3.01 1.64 -18.82
CA ARG A 82 -2.72 1.41 -20.24
C ARG A 82 -2.46 2.77 -20.88
N ALA A 83 -1.23 3.03 -21.28
CA ALA A 83 -0.84 4.32 -21.84
C ALA A 83 -1.63 4.61 -23.13
N TYR A 84 -2.43 5.68 -23.10
CA TYR A 84 -3.00 6.27 -24.31
C TYR A 84 -1.87 6.82 -25.18
N SER A 85 -1.98 6.68 -26.50
CA SER A 85 -1.18 7.45 -27.44
C SER A 85 -1.50 8.95 -27.31
N ALA A 86 -0.63 9.81 -27.83
CA ALA A 86 -1.02 11.20 -28.07
C ALA A 86 -2.12 11.26 -29.15
N TYR A 87 -3.04 12.22 -29.03
CA TYR A 87 -4.07 12.47 -30.03
C TYR A 87 -3.43 12.85 -31.38
N PRO A 88 -3.85 12.26 -32.52
CA PRO A 88 -3.08 12.34 -33.77
C PRO A 88 -3.27 13.64 -34.57
N SER A 89 -4.12 14.56 -34.13
CA SER A 89 -4.47 15.78 -34.86
C SER A 89 -4.19 17.04 -34.04
N PHE A 90 -3.16 17.79 -34.42
CA PHE A 90 -2.79 19.08 -33.82
C PHE A 90 -2.57 20.15 -34.90
N PRO A 91 -2.80 21.44 -34.61
CA PRO A 91 -3.31 21.97 -33.33
C PRO A 91 -4.78 21.63 -33.07
N LEU A 92 -5.13 21.50 -31.79
CA LEU A 92 -6.53 21.39 -31.34
C LEU A 92 -7.11 22.80 -31.20
N SER A 93 -8.01 23.17 -32.11
CA SER A 93 -8.71 24.44 -32.08
C SER A 93 -9.80 24.47 -30.99
N LEU A 94 -9.59 25.23 -29.92
CA LEU A 94 -10.59 25.53 -28.91
C LEU A 94 -11.21 26.91 -29.18
N SER A 95 -12.54 27.00 -29.10
CA SER A 95 -13.29 28.27 -29.12
C SER A 95 -13.32 28.86 -27.71
N ILE A 96 -13.13 30.18 -27.59
CA ILE A 96 -13.06 30.89 -26.30
C ILE A 96 -14.20 31.90 -26.21
N ASN A 97 -14.74 32.12 -25.01
CA ASN A 97 -15.72 33.17 -24.78
C ASN A 97 -15.00 34.53 -24.64
N PRO A 98 -15.26 35.51 -25.54
CA PRO A 98 -14.61 36.82 -25.47
C PRO A 98 -15.15 37.70 -24.33
N ASP A 99 -16.40 37.50 -23.89
CA ASP A 99 -17.13 38.43 -23.00
C ASP A 99 -16.90 38.13 -21.50
N VAL A 100 -15.69 37.72 -21.14
CA VAL A 100 -15.35 37.31 -19.77
C VAL A 100 -14.64 38.42 -18.99
N LYS A 101 -15.18 38.72 -17.81
CA LYS A 101 -14.63 39.71 -16.87
C LYS A 101 -13.76 39.05 -15.80
N ASP A 102 -12.78 39.79 -15.30
CA ASP A 102 -11.95 39.41 -14.15
C ASP A 102 -12.71 39.48 -12.81
N LYS A 103 -12.01 39.18 -11.72
CA LYS A 103 -12.56 39.17 -10.35
C LYS A 103 -12.91 40.56 -9.81
N ASP A 104 -12.32 41.60 -10.40
CA ASP A 104 -12.54 43.02 -10.09
C ASP A 104 -13.54 43.66 -11.09
N ASN A 105 -14.20 42.83 -11.91
CA ASN A 105 -15.27 43.17 -12.87
C ASN A 105 -14.79 43.94 -14.14
N ASN A 106 -13.49 43.95 -14.44
CA ASN A 106 -12.94 44.54 -15.67
C ASN A 106 -13.03 43.55 -16.86
N PRO A 107 -13.22 44.03 -18.11
CA PRO A 107 -13.22 43.16 -19.29
C PRO A 107 -11.79 42.69 -19.63
N LEU A 108 -11.59 41.37 -19.74
CA LEU A 108 -10.31 40.79 -20.18
C LEU A 108 -10.23 40.75 -21.71
N THR A 109 -9.16 41.29 -22.29
CA THR A 109 -8.91 41.16 -23.74
C THR A 109 -8.39 39.76 -24.06
N ARG A 110 -9.30 38.86 -24.49
CA ARG A 110 -9.01 37.46 -24.85
C ARG A 110 -9.07 37.23 -26.36
N PRO A 111 -8.35 36.24 -26.92
CA PRO A 111 -8.57 35.78 -28.29
C PRO A 111 -9.88 34.96 -28.37
N GLN A 112 -10.61 35.03 -29.50
CA GLN A 112 -11.83 34.24 -29.72
C GLN A 112 -11.56 32.73 -29.91
N LYS A 113 -10.29 32.34 -30.10
CA LYS A 113 -9.85 31.00 -30.44
C LYS A 113 -8.43 30.76 -29.91
N LEU A 114 -8.16 29.58 -29.36
CA LEU A 114 -6.84 29.12 -28.97
C LEU A 114 -6.52 27.81 -29.71
N ASP A 115 -5.40 27.82 -30.44
CA ASP A 115 -4.89 26.64 -31.15
C ASP A 115 -3.84 25.93 -30.29
N VAL A 116 -4.24 24.82 -29.66
CA VAL A 116 -3.42 24.07 -28.70
C VAL A 116 -2.53 23.07 -29.45
N GLY A 117 -1.20 23.28 -29.40
CA GLY A 117 -0.19 22.31 -29.82
C GLY A 117 0.12 21.24 -28.77
N ALA A 118 0.81 20.17 -29.17
CA ALA A 118 1.24 19.08 -28.28
C ALA A 118 2.28 19.49 -27.20
N ASP A 119 2.80 20.70 -27.32
CA ASP A 119 3.85 21.34 -26.51
C ASP A 119 3.36 22.58 -25.73
N THR A 120 2.07 22.93 -25.83
CA THR A 120 1.46 24.06 -25.11
C THR A 120 1.62 23.92 -23.60
N SER A 121 2.14 24.96 -22.94
CA SER A 121 2.41 24.97 -21.50
C SER A 121 1.26 25.57 -20.67
N GLY A 122 1.23 25.31 -19.36
CA GLY A 122 0.28 25.94 -18.44
C GLY A 122 0.34 27.47 -18.44
N LYS A 123 1.51 28.05 -18.69
CA LYS A 123 1.70 29.49 -18.91
C LYS A 123 0.94 29.97 -20.14
N ASP A 124 0.99 29.25 -21.25
CA ASP A 124 0.33 29.67 -22.50
C ASP A 124 -1.20 29.67 -22.35
N PHE A 125 -1.76 28.65 -21.69
CA PHE A 125 -3.17 28.64 -21.30
C PHE A 125 -3.54 29.84 -20.41
N VAL A 126 -2.80 30.09 -19.32
CA VAL A 126 -3.07 31.23 -18.41
C VAL A 126 -2.85 32.59 -19.10
N GLN A 127 -1.93 32.68 -20.06
CA GLN A 127 -1.68 33.92 -20.83
C GLN A 127 -2.80 34.19 -21.86
N ALA A 128 -3.44 33.15 -22.42
CA ALA A 128 -4.56 33.29 -23.34
C ALA A 128 -5.92 33.46 -22.64
N LEU A 129 -6.11 32.80 -21.49
CA LEU A 129 -7.41 32.66 -20.81
C LEU A 129 -7.50 33.46 -19.49
N GLY A 130 -6.38 33.93 -18.93
CA GLY A 130 -6.33 34.50 -17.58
C GLY A 130 -6.39 33.43 -16.47
N GLU A 131 -6.66 33.85 -15.23
CA GLU A 131 -6.78 32.90 -14.12
C GLU A 131 -7.94 31.90 -14.33
N PRO A 132 -7.75 30.60 -14.05
CA PRO A 132 -8.81 29.60 -14.12
C PRO A 132 -9.83 29.77 -12.99
N ASP A 133 -11.09 29.44 -13.28
CA ASP A 133 -12.21 29.47 -12.34
C ASP A 133 -11.97 28.52 -11.16
N ARG A 134 -11.45 27.31 -11.45
CA ARG A 134 -11.12 26.28 -10.45
C ARG A 134 -9.76 25.65 -10.75
N LYS A 135 -9.00 25.31 -9.70
CA LYS A 135 -7.66 24.69 -9.82
C LYS A 135 -7.36 23.74 -8.65
N GLY A 136 -6.64 22.65 -8.90
CA GLY A 136 -6.32 21.62 -7.89
C GLY A 136 -5.21 20.65 -8.31
N GLY A 137 -4.88 19.67 -7.45
CA GLY A 137 -3.82 18.68 -7.72
C GLY A 137 -2.45 19.03 -7.13
N GLY A 138 -1.40 18.33 -7.59
CA GLY A 138 0.01 18.53 -7.21
C GLY A 138 0.43 17.97 -5.83
N ALA A 139 -0.39 18.12 -4.79
CA ALA A 139 -0.04 17.85 -3.39
C ALA A 139 -0.04 16.36 -2.96
N GLY A 140 -0.06 15.41 -3.90
CA GLY A 140 -0.03 13.96 -3.61
C GLY A 140 1.39 13.38 -3.53
N PRO A 141 1.56 12.15 -3.01
CA PRO A 141 2.83 11.43 -3.10
C PRO A 141 3.20 11.15 -4.56
N SER A 142 4.50 11.20 -4.87
CA SER A 142 5.03 11.08 -6.25
C SER A 142 4.68 9.77 -6.95
N SER A 143 4.32 8.72 -6.20
CA SER A 143 3.86 7.42 -6.71
C SER A 143 2.41 7.38 -7.20
N GLY A 144 1.66 8.49 -7.17
CA GLY A 144 0.25 8.49 -7.59
C GLY A 144 -0.48 9.85 -7.59
N SER A 145 0.23 10.97 -7.53
CA SER A 145 -0.39 12.30 -7.63
C SER A 145 -0.99 12.54 -9.02
N ILE A 146 -2.28 12.88 -9.07
CA ILE A 146 -2.85 13.65 -10.20
C ILE A 146 -1.98 14.90 -10.39
N GLY A 147 -1.70 15.28 -11.64
CA GLY A 147 -1.00 16.53 -11.94
C GLY A 147 -1.78 17.73 -11.38
N ILE A 148 -1.16 18.91 -11.36
CA ILE A 148 -1.99 20.12 -11.25
C ILE A 148 -2.95 20.18 -12.44
N TRP A 149 -4.18 20.62 -12.16
CA TRP A 149 -5.20 20.83 -13.16
C TRP A 149 -5.85 22.20 -12.98
N CYS A 150 -6.23 22.78 -14.11
CA CYS A 150 -6.91 24.06 -14.20
C CYS A 150 -8.19 23.89 -15.02
N GLU A 151 -9.28 24.48 -14.54
CA GLU A 151 -10.59 24.44 -15.17
C GLU A 151 -11.01 25.87 -15.46
N TRP A 152 -11.19 26.18 -16.74
CA TRP A 152 -11.86 27.39 -17.20
C TRP A 152 -13.30 26.98 -17.47
N SER A 153 -14.08 26.90 -16.39
CA SER A 153 -15.48 26.50 -16.43
C SER A 153 -16.23 27.35 -17.46
N ARG A 154 -15.97 28.67 -17.49
CA ARG A 154 -16.57 29.65 -18.43
C ARG A 154 -16.25 29.44 -19.91
N ASP A 155 -15.18 28.70 -20.22
CA ASP A 155 -14.72 28.42 -21.59
C ASP A 155 -14.93 26.94 -21.97
N GLY A 156 -15.47 26.12 -21.06
CA GLY A 156 -15.99 24.78 -21.35
C GLY A 156 -14.95 23.66 -21.39
N PHE A 157 -13.81 23.80 -20.71
CA PHE A 157 -12.81 22.73 -20.61
C PHE A 157 -11.96 22.75 -19.33
N MET A 158 -11.41 21.58 -19.01
CA MET A 158 -10.40 21.37 -17.97
C MET A 158 -9.12 20.81 -18.58
N VAL A 159 -7.97 21.22 -18.03
CA VAL A 159 -6.63 20.78 -18.46
C VAL A 159 -5.86 20.18 -17.27
N GLU A 160 -5.43 18.93 -17.35
CA GLU A 160 -4.44 18.32 -16.43
C GLU A 160 -3.04 18.44 -17.04
N PHE A 161 -2.06 18.92 -16.27
CA PHE A 161 -0.67 19.06 -16.71
C PHE A 161 0.19 17.86 -16.34
N GLY A 162 1.14 17.53 -17.22
CA GLY A 162 2.02 16.37 -17.11
C GLY A 162 3.46 16.69 -16.69
N GLY A 163 4.29 15.64 -16.65
CA GLY A 163 5.68 15.74 -16.24
C GLY A 163 5.86 15.90 -14.72
N ASP A 164 7.11 16.15 -14.31
CA ASP A 164 7.47 16.30 -12.90
C ASP A 164 7.34 17.75 -12.41
N GLU A 165 7.19 18.73 -13.32
CA GLU A 165 6.85 20.12 -12.99
C GLU A 165 5.43 20.24 -12.41
N ALA A 166 4.49 19.40 -12.89
CA ALA A 166 3.09 19.38 -12.44
C ALA A 166 2.87 18.64 -11.10
N LYS A 167 3.92 18.27 -10.36
CA LYS A 167 3.86 17.39 -9.18
C LYS A 167 4.68 17.87 -7.98
N GLY A 168 4.31 17.39 -6.79
CA GLY A 168 5.01 17.64 -5.54
C GLY A 168 4.71 19.01 -4.91
N PRO A 169 5.40 19.37 -3.81
CA PRO A 169 5.08 20.57 -3.02
C PRO A 169 5.13 21.89 -3.81
N GLN A 170 6.00 21.97 -4.81
CA GLN A 170 6.23 23.16 -5.64
C GLN A 170 5.50 23.11 -7.00
N ALA A 171 4.52 22.21 -7.17
CA ALA A 171 3.81 22.03 -8.45
C ALA A 171 3.14 23.32 -8.96
N TRP A 172 2.68 24.19 -8.06
CA TRP A 172 2.08 25.48 -8.42
C TRP A 172 3.09 26.58 -8.78
N GLU A 173 4.35 26.41 -8.39
CA GLU A 173 5.44 27.35 -8.69
C GLU A 173 6.08 27.03 -10.06
N ARG A 174 6.19 25.73 -10.38
CA ARG A 174 6.82 25.19 -11.60
C ARG A 174 5.82 24.86 -12.70
N GLY A 175 4.57 24.55 -12.35
CA GLY A 175 3.54 24.07 -13.28
C GLY A 175 3.15 25.03 -14.41
N LYS A 176 3.58 26.29 -14.37
CA LYS A 176 3.53 27.21 -15.52
C LYS A 176 4.30 26.65 -16.73
N ASP A 177 5.40 25.94 -16.51
CA ASP A 177 6.27 25.37 -17.56
C ASP A 177 5.88 23.91 -17.90
N ALA A 178 4.83 23.37 -17.24
CA ALA A 178 4.33 22.02 -17.50
C ALA A 178 3.46 21.97 -18.76
N ILE A 179 3.69 20.97 -19.61
CA ILE A 179 2.89 20.69 -20.82
C ILE A 179 1.62 19.92 -20.43
N TRP A 180 0.50 20.20 -21.11
CA TRP A 180 -0.75 19.47 -20.86
C TRP A 180 -0.65 17.98 -21.20
N LYS A 181 -1.32 17.15 -20.39
CA LYS A 181 -1.39 15.68 -20.49
C LYS A 181 -2.80 15.21 -20.87
N ILE A 182 -3.83 15.84 -20.31
CA ILE A 182 -5.24 15.54 -20.62
C ILE A 182 -6.01 16.87 -20.77
N ILE A 183 -6.83 16.96 -21.81
CA ILE A 183 -7.88 17.97 -21.94
C ILE A 183 -9.23 17.26 -21.83
N THR A 184 -10.08 17.72 -20.92
CA THR A 184 -11.45 17.21 -20.71
C THR A 184 -12.44 18.28 -21.17
N ILE A 185 -13.28 17.91 -22.14
CA ILE A 185 -14.37 18.74 -22.65
C ILE A 185 -15.69 18.11 -22.19
N PRO A 186 -16.40 18.67 -21.19
CA PRO A 186 -17.76 18.24 -20.86
C PRO A 186 -18.72 18.44 -22.04
N TYR A 187 -19.50 17.42 -22.37
CA TYR A 187 -20.53 17.45 -23.40
C TYR A 187 -21.84 18.07 -22.86
N THR A 188 -22.19 17.76 -21.62
CA THR A 188 -23.13 18.57 -20.83
C THR A 188 -22.33 19.58 -20.01
N TYR A 189 -22.13 20.77 -20.57
CA TYR A 189 -21.63 21.91 -19.83
C TYR A 189 -22.59 22.20 -18.67
N SER A 190 -22.09 22.18 -17.44
CA SER A 190 -22.88 22.56 -16.26
C SER A 190 -22.71 24.06 -16.05
N ASP A 191 -23.58 24.86 -16.67
CA ASP A 191 -23.57 26.30 -16.43
C ASP A 191 -23.82 26.57 -14.94
N ILE A 192 -22.77 27.01 -14.24
CA ILE A 192 -22.83 27.56 -12.88
C ILE A 192 -23.33 28.99 -13.03
N MET A 193 -24.65 29.15 -13.03
CA MET A 193 -25.31 30.44 -13.28
C MET A 193 -25.97 31.01 -12.03
N ALA A 194 -26.40 32.27 -12.18
CA ALA A 194 -27.59 32.75 -11.53
C ALA A 194 -28.74 31.73 -11.67
N ALA A 195 -29.59 31.64 -10.63
CA ALA A 195 -30.84 30.91 -10.69
C ALA A 195 -31.71 31.39 -11.86
N PRO A 196 -32.29 30.48 -12.67
CA PRO A 196 -33.21 30.84 -13.75
C PRO A 196 -34.35 31.76 -13.28
N ALA A 197 -34.83 32.63 -14.16
CA ALA A 197 -35.86 33.62 -13.81
C ALA A 197 -37.22 33.01 -13.47
N ASP A 198 -37.49 31.81 -13.96
CA ASP A 198 -38.65 30.97 -13.63
C ASP A 198 -38.48 30.19 -12.30
N LEU A 199 -37.24 29.93 -11.87
CA LEU A 199 -36.95 29.28 -10.59
C LEU A 199 -37.27 30.23 -9.44
N ASN A 200 -38.23 29.87 -8.61
CA ASN A 200 -38.78 30.71 -7.53
C ASN A 200 -39.13 29.87 -6.30
N VAL A 201 -39.53 30.50 -5.21
CA VAL A 201 -39.68 29.79 -3.92
C VAL A 201 -40.85 28.79 -3.89
N LEU A 202 -41.74 28.77 -4.90
CA LEU A 202 -42.79 27.74 -5.06
C LEU A 202 -42.26 26.43 -5.65
N ASP A 203 -41.19 26.45 -6.44
CA ASP A 203 -40.46 25.26 -6.91
C ASP A 203 -38.95 25.54 -6.97
N ILE A 204 -38.22 24.90 -6.05
CA ILE A 204 -36.75 24.98 -5.94
C ILE A 204 -36.08 23.67 -6.39
N THR A 205 -36.74 22.88 -7.23
CA THR A 205 -36.18 21.64 -7.78
C THR A 205 -34.97 21.91 -8.66
N GLY A 206 -33.85 21.23 -8.40
CA GLY A 206 -32.61 21.42 -9.13
C GLY A 206 -31.40 20.86 -8.41
N LYS A 207 -30.22 21.04 -9.03
CA LYS A 207 -28.93 20.85 -8.37
C LYS A 207 -28.26 22.20 -8.11
N TYR A 208 -27.60 22.30 -6.97
CA TYR A 208 -26.99 23.53 -6.49
C TYR A 208 -25.62 23.25 -5.88
N VAL A 209 -24.66 24.14 -6.07
CA VAL A 209 -23.31 24.04 -5.51
C VAL A 209 -23.09 25.18 -4.51
N MET A 210 -22.64 24.87 -3.29
CA MET A 210 -22.37 25.88 -2.26
C MET A 210 -21.18 26.76 -2.66
N ASN A 211 -21.44 28.05 -2.86
CA ASN A 211 -20.40 29.03 -3.17
C ASN A 211 -19.69 29.46 -1.89
N LYS A 212 -18.52 28.87 -1.62
CA LYS A 212 -17.73 29.15 -0.42
C LYS A 212 -17.09 30.55 -0.37
N THR A 213 -17.06 31.28 -1.49
CA THR A 213 -16.56 32.66 -1.53
C THR A 213 -17.64 33.70 -1.27
N LEU A 214 -18.91 33.37 -1.53
CA LEU A 214 -20.08 34.22 -1.26
C LEU A 214 -20.82 33.84 0.04
N SER A 215 -20.51 32.68 0.64
CA SER A 215 -21.08 32.21 1.92
C SER A 215 -20.24 32.63 3.12
N ASP A 216 -20.88 32.78 4.28
CA ASP A 216 -20.22 33.22 5.52
C ASP A 216 -19.22 32.19 6.10
N GLN A 217 -18.04 32.70 6.42
CA GLN A 217 -16.93 31.92 6.99
C GLN A 217 -17.19 31.44 8.42
N THR A 218 -18.20 31.98 9.10
CA THR A 218 -18.67 31.55 10.44
C THR A 218 -19.22 30.11 10.46
N THR A 219 -19.43 29.50 9.29
CA THR A 219 -19.91 28.12 9.15
C THR A 219 -19.07 27.09 9.95
N GLU A 220 -17.73 27.18 10.02
CA GLU A 220 -16.94 26.25 10.85
C GLU A 220 -17.21 26.43 12.36
N GLN A 221 -17.50 27.66 12.80
CA GLN A 221 -17.85 27.96 14.20
C GLN A 221 -19.22 27.37 14.55
N ILE A 222 -20.21 27.50 13.67
CA ILE A 222 -21.55 26.89 13.84
C ILE A 222 -21.42 25.36 13.97
N LEU A 223 -20.73 24.70 13.03
CA LEU A 223 -20.46 23.25 13.10
C LEU A 223 -19.71 22.85 14.39
N THR A 224 -18.84 23.72 14.92
CA THR A 224 -18.13 23.49 16.19
C THR A 224 -19.07 23.59 17.39
N LEU A 225 -19.98 24.55 17.43
CA LEU A 225 -20.96 24.73 18.52
C LEU A 225 -22.06 23.66 18.49
N GLN A 226 -22.44 23.17 17.31
CA GLN A 226 -23.27 21.97 17.15
C GLN A 226 -22.55 20.68 17.61
N GLY A 227 -21.23 20.74 17.78
CA GLY A 227 -20.39 19.66 18.29
C GLY A 227 -19.98 18.60 17.26
N VAL A 228 -19.93 18.97 15.97
CA VAL A 228 -19.44 18.12 14.88
C VAL A 228 -17.93 17.87 15.07
N GLY A 229 -17.47 16.63 14.84
CA GLY A 229 -16.08 16.22 15.08
C GLY A 229 -15.06 16.93 14.17
N TRP A 230 -13.86 17.23 14.68
CA TRP A 230 -12.84 18.05 13.97
C TRP A 230 -12.51 17.54 12.55
N LEU A 231 -12.36 16.22 12.37
CA LEU A 231 -12.13 15.61 11.05
C LEU A 231 -13.31 15.90 10.10
N THR A 232 -14.54 15.66 10.53
CA THR A 232 -15.76 15.93 9.74
C THR A 232 -15.90 17.41 9.41
N ARG A 233 -15.62 18.31 10.36
CA ARG A 233 -15.62 19.76 10.09
C ARG A 233 -14.62 20.14 9.01
N LYS A 234 -13.38 19.65 9.08
CA LYS A 234 -12.38 19.92 8.03
C LYS A 234 -12.74 19.26 6.69
N ALA A 235 -13.38 18.09 6.68
CA ALA A 235 -13.92 17.50 5.45
C ALA A 235 -14.97 18.39 4.78
N ILE A 236 -15.91 18.97 5.55
CA ILE A 236 -16.93 19.92 5.05
C ILE A 236 -16.29 21.25 4.61
N VAL A 237 -15.37 21.79 5.42
CA VAL A 237 -14.69 23.06 5.13
C VAL A 237 -13.84 22.98 3.86
N TYR A 238 -13.18 21.85 3.57
CA TYR A 238 -12.42 21.67 2.33
C TYR A 238 -13.27 21.16 1.15
N GLY A 239 -14.07 20.11 1.32
CA GLY A 239 -14.88 19.53 0.23
C GLY A 239 -16.04 20.42 -0.23
N THR A 240 -16.22 20.59 -1.54
CA THR A 240 -17.40 21.24 -2.13
C THR A 240 -18.67 20.52 -1.68
N VAL A 241 -19.70 21.28 -1.29
CA VAL A 241 -21.02 20.75 -0.91
C VAL A 241 -21.99 20.98 -2.05
N THR A 242 -22.62 19.91 -2.53
CA THR A 242 -23.64 19.94 -3.59
C THR A 242 -24.97 19.46 -3.02
N LEU A 243 -26.03 20.22 -3.28
CA LEU A 243 -27.42 19.86 -2.94
C LEU A 243 -28.12 19.36 -4.19
N ALA A 244 -28.79 18.21 -4.12
CA ALA A 244 -29.84 17.82 -5.06
C ALA A 244 -31.18 18.01 -4.36
N ILE A 245 -31.98 18.98 -4.82
CA ILE A 245 -33.27 19.35 -4.23
C ILE A 245 -34.40 18.90 -5.15
N LYS A 246 -35.43 18.29 -4.57
CA LYS A 246 -36.71 17.99 -5.21
C LYS A 246 -37.84 18.59 -4.39
N HIS A 247 -38.57 19.53 -4.95
CA HIS A 247 -39.77 20.12 -4.36
C HIS A 247 -41.01 19.49 -5.05
N THR A 248 -41.96 19.04 -4.26
CA THR A 248 -43.21 18.43 -4.74
C THR A 248 -44.37 18.83 -3.84
N LYS A 249 -45.60 18.76 -4.36
CA LYS A 249 -46.82 18.85 -3.56
C LYS A 249 -47.52 17.49 -3.56
N ASP A 250 -48.07 17.10 -2.42
CA ASP A 250 -48.87 15.87 -2.31
C ASP A 250 -50.34 16.09 -2.69
N ASP A 251 -51.13 15.02 -2.66
CA ASP A 251 -52.55 15.02 -3.04
C ASP A 251 -53.44 15.92 -2.14
N GLU A 252 -52.94 16.30 -0.96
CA GLU A 252 -53.57 17.26 -0.04
C GLU A 252 -53.09 18.71 -0.27
N GLY A 253 -52.18 18.92 -1.22
CA GLY A 253 -51.60 20.21 -1.59
C GLY A 253 -50.45 20.67 -0.67
N ILE A 254 -49.97 19.81 0.23
CA ILE A 254 -48.91 20.15 1.19
C ILE A 254 -47.54 20.05 0.49
N GLU A 255 -46.71 21.06 0.71
CA GLU A 255 -45.37 21.14 0.13
C GLU A 255 -44.36 20.24 0.86
N GLN A 256 -43.69 19.39 0.08
CA GLN A 256 -42.66 18.44 0.51
C GLN A 256 -41.36 18.69 -0.26
N ILE A 257 -40.26 18.95 0.46
CA ILE A 257 -38.93 19.20 -0.10
C ILE A 257 -38.00 18.08 0.38
N HIS A 258 -37.42 17.34 -0.56
CA HIS A 258 -36.39 16.34 -0.30
C HIS A 258 -35.03 16.87 -0.78
N ILE A 259 -34.00 16.76 0.05
CA ILE A 259 -32.65 17.27 -0.23
C ILE A 259 -31.62 16.19 0.06
N GLU A 260 -30.87 15.76 -0.97
CA GLU A 260 -29.66 14.95 -0.80
C GLU A 260 -28.43 15.87 -0.82
N GLN A 261 -27.60 15.85 0.23
CA GLN A 261 -26.31 16.54 0.22
C GLN A 261 -25.18 15.56 -0.17
N THR A 262 -24.21 16.04 -0.96
CA THR A 262 -23.00 15.29 -1.33
C THR A 262 -21.76 16.15 -1.22
N LEU A 263 -20.63 15.53 -0.85
CA LEU A 263 -19.31 16.16 -0.80
C LEU A 263 -18.42 15.69 -1.97
N THR A 264 -17.40 16.49 -2.31
CA THR A 264 -16.37 16.15 -3.30
C THR A 264 -15.87 14.70 -3.17
N GLY A 265 -15.79 13.99 -4.30
CA GLY A 265 -15.42 12.57 -4.33
C GLY A 265 -16.59 11.60 -4.14
N GLY A 266 -17.84 12.07 -4.23
CA GLY A 266 -19.03 11.23 -4.11
C GLY A 266 -19.34 10.77 -2.68
N ILE A 267 -18.77 11.44 -1.68
CA ILE A 267 -19.00 11.14 -0.26
C ILE A 267 -20.44 11.59 0.08
N PRO A 268 -21.33 10.71 0.55
CA PRO A 268 -22.68 11.10 0.93
C PRO A 268 -22.64 12.03 2.14
N GLY A 269 -23.37 13.15 2.04
CA GLY A 269 -23.66 14.04 3.14
C GLY A 269 -25.03 13.73 3.76
N THR A 270 -25.60 14.69 4.47
CA THR A 270 -26.90 14.58 5.14
C THR A 270 -28.07 14.52 4.15
N THR A 271 -29.20 13.95 4.58
CA THR A 271 -30.47 13.98 3.82
C THR A 271 -31.50 14.79 4.61
N GLU A 272 -32.14 15.78 3.96
CA GLU A 272 -33.17 16.61 4.59
C GLU A 272 -34.54 16.39 3.94
N ASP A 273 -35.43 15.65 4.60
CA ASP A 273 -36.87 15.67 4.28
C ASP A 273 -37.56 16.80 5.04
N ARG A 274 -38.25 17.72 4.34
CA ARG A 274 -39.01 18.82 4.94
C ARG A 274 -40.46 18.79 4.45
N THR A 275 -41.42 18.93 5.36
CA THR A 275 -42.86 19.05 5.06
C THR A 275 -43.32 20.40 5.62
N LEU A 276 -43.94 21.26 4.81
CA LEU A 276 -44.18 22.66 5.18
C LEU A 276 -45.46 22.90 6.03
N TRP A 277 -45.73 21.97 6.94
CA TRP A 277 -46.94 21.87 7.77
C TRP A 277 -46.80 22.42 9.21
N TRP A 278 -45.63 23.00 9.55
CA TRP A 278 -45.22 23.51 10.87
C TRP A 278 -45.27 22.55 12.08
N LYS A 279 -45.61 21.26 11.90
CA LYS A 279 -45.53 20.25 12.97
C LYS A 279 -44.10 19.79 13.20
N GLU A 280 -43.77 19.48 14.45
CA GLU A 280 -42.46 19.00 14.87
C GLU A 280 -42.25 17.53 14.47
N ARG A 281 -41.04 17.23 14.01
CA ARG A 281 -40.57 15.88 13.66
C ARG A 281 -39.19 15.66 14.27
N GLU A 282 -38.98 14.53 14.93
CA GLU A 282 -37.63 14.08 15.26
C GLU A 282 -36.90 13.62 13.99
N ASN A 283 -35.60 13.85 13.91
CA ASN A 283 -34.72 13.24 12.91
C ASN A 283 -33.42 12.79 13.58
N GLU A 284 -32.81 11.70 13.11
CA GLU A 284 -31.49 11.27 13.58
C GLU A 284 -30.49 11.42 12.45
N ASP A 285 -29.69 12.49 12.52
CA ASP A 285 -28.73 12.86 11.50
C ASP A 285 -27.31 12.38 11.88
N HIS A 286 -26.53 11.89 10.92
CA HIS A 286 -25.21 11.31 11.20
C HIS A 286 -24.09 12.35 11.40
N VAL A 287 -24.32 13.63 11.06
CA VAL A 287 -23.42 14.76 11.32
C VAL A 287 -23.86 15.50 12.60
N PHE A 288 -25.15 15.77 12.75
CA PHE A 288 -25.71 16.61 13.81
C PHE A 288 -26.27 15.84 15.02
N GLY A 289 -26.52 14.53 14.89
CA GLY A 289 -27.14 13.69 15.91
C GLY A 289 -28.67 13.80 15.92
N PRO A 290 -29.34 13.41 17.02
CA PRO A 290 -30.79 13.52 17.13
C PRO A 290 -31.21 14.99 17.30
N VAL A 291 -32.07 15.44 16.40
CA VAL A 291 -32.61 16.80 16.30
C VAL A 291 -34.14 16.79 16.25
N VAL A 292 -34.76 17.93 16.55
CA VAL A 292 -36.20 18.19 16.34
C VAL A 292 -36.34 19.32 15.34
N GLY A 293 -37.16 19.14 14.30
CA GLY A 293 -37.35 20.14 13.25
C GLY A 293 -38.82 20.37 12.89
N LYS A 294 -39.14 21.60 12.52
CA LYS A 294 -40.42 22.03 11.92
C LYS A 294 -40.16 22.98 10.76
N SER A 295 -41.03 22.99 9.76
CA SER A 295 -40.87 23.87 8.58
C SER A 295 -42.22 24.32 8.04
N ARG A 296 -42.28 25.53 7.47
CA ARG A 296 -43.49 26.16 6.93
C ARG A 296 -43.17 27.14 5.80
N ARG A 297 -44.18 27.49 5.00
CA ARG A 297 -44.19 28.73 4.22
C ARG A 297 -44.66 29.88 5.12
N VAL A 298 -44.05 31.06 5.01
CA VAL A 298 -44.32 32.24 5.87
C VAL A 298 -44.07 33.55 5.12
N LYS A 299 -44.82 34.61 5.39
CA LYS A 299 -44.55 35.94 4.81
C LYS A 299 -43.40 36.63 5.54
N ALA A 300 -42.61 37.44 4.84
CA ALA A 300 -41.50 38.18 5.45
C ALA A 300 -41.94 39.08 6.62
N ALA A 301 -43.15 39.65 6.56
CA ALA A 301 -43.73 40.46 7.64
C ALA A 301 -44.16 39.67 8.90
N GLU A 302 -44.15 38.33 8.85
CA GLU A 302 -44.50 37.42 9.97
C GLU A 302 -43.23 36.82 10.65
N LEU A 303 -42.07 37.45 10.44
CA LEU A 303 -40.78 37.05 11.00
C LEU A 303 -40.23 38.12 11.95
N ASP A 304 -40.03 37.74 13.21
CA ASP A 304 -39.58 38.65 14.28
C ASP A 304 -38.10 39.09 14.14
N ILE A 305 -37.30 38.36 13.37
CA ILE A 305 -35.85 38.54 13.25
C ILE A 305 -35.52 39.30 11.95
N PRO A 306 -34.91 40.52 12.01
CA PRO A 306 -34.61 41.31 10.82
C PRO A 306 -33.77 40.58 9.77
N PHE A 307 -32.70 39.90 10.18
CA PHE A 307 -31.84 39.12 9.27
C PHE A 307 -32.59 38.04 8.47
N LEU A 308 -33.70 37.50 8.97
CA LEU A 308 -34.46 36.46 8.28
C LEU A 308 -35.49 37.00 7.28
N LYS A 309 -35.82 38.30 7.33
CA LYS A 309 -36.90 38.91 6.53
C LYS A 309 -36.40 39.88 5.43
N GLU A 310 -35.14 40.31 5.49
CA GLU A 310 -34.52 41.30 4.60
C GLU A 310 -33.57 40.62 3.57
N GLY A 311 -33.31 41.28 2.43
CA GLY A 311 -32.42 40.80 1.35
C GLY A 311 -33.11 40.04 0.20
N TRP A 312 -34.37 39.64 0.37
CA TRP A 312 -35.06 38.76 -0.59
C TRP A 312 -35.60 39.46 -1.85
N THR A 313 -35.65 38.73 -2.97
CA THR A 313 -36.26 39.21 -4.22
C THR A 313 -37.77 39.48 -4.09
N PRO A 314 -38.37 40.36 -4.93
CA PRO A 314 -39.80 40.67 -4.85
C PRO A 314 -40.72 39.45 -4.92
N ASP A 315 -40.42 38.48 -5.79
CA ASP A 315 -41.19 37.24 -5.92
C ASP A 315 -41.05 36.32 -4.69
N THR A 316 -39.87 36.31 -4.05
CA THR A 316 -39.66 35.60 -2.77
C THR A 316 -40.53 36.22 -1.66
N VAL A 317 -40.65 37.55 -1.62
CA VAL A 317 -41.48 38.26 -0.64
C VAL A 317 -42.98 38.04 -0.91
N GLU A 318 -43.39 38.00 -2.17
CA GLU A 318 -44.78 37.75 -2.59
C GLU A 318 -45.22 36.31 -2.29
N HIS A 319 -44.45 35.31 -2.75
CA HIS A 319 -44.78 33.89 -2.63
C HIS A 319 -44.46 33.29 -1.24
N GLY A 320 -43.84 34.07 -0.36
CA GLY A 320 -43.48 33.68 0.98
C GLY A 320 -42.21 32.82 1.06
N LEU A 321 -41.47 33.04 2.14
CA LEU A 321 -40.23 32.33 2.47
C LEU A 321 -40.51 30.92 2.97
N ILE A 322 -39.56 30.01 2.74
CA ILE A 322 -39.54 28.71 3.43
C ILE A 322 -38.77 28.92 4.74
N GLN A 323 -39.48 28.83 5.87
CA GLN A 323 -38.84 28.84 7.19
C GLN A 323 -38.58 27.40 7.65
N SER A 324 -37.34 27.12 8.07
CA SER A 324 -36.96 25.86 8.71
C SER A 324 -36.38 26.14 10.09
N TYR A 325 -37.03 25.65 11.14
CA TYR A 325 -36.58 25.76 12.52
C TYR A 325 -36.13 24.37 13.00
N VAL A 326 -34.89 24.26 13.44
CA VAL A 326 -34.27 23.01 13.91
C VAL A 326 -33.56 23.26 15.23
N GLU A 327 -33.77 22.39 16.21
CA GLU A 327 -33.07 22.40 17.50
C GLU A 327 -32.50 21.02 17.85
N SER A 328 -31.44 21.00 18.65
CA SER A 328 -30.89 19.76 19.19
C SER A 328 -31.91 19.08 20.11
N ASN A 329 -32.13 17.77 19.92
CA ASN A 329 -32.95 16.98 20.84
C ASN A 329 -32.17 16.81 22.16
N THR A 330 -32.29 17.79 23.04
CA THR A 330 -31.43 17.93 24.24
C THR A 330 -31.40 16.67 25.11
N PRO A 331 -32.54 16.00 25.39
CA PRO A 331 -32.57 14.75 26.16
C PRO A 331 -31.80 13.57 25.53
N LYS A 332 -31.67 13.52 24.19
CA LYS A 332 -30.97 12.44 23.47
C LYS A 332 -29.54 12.79 23.09
N SER A 333 -29.27 14.05 22.76
CA SER A 333 -27.96 14.53 22.26
C SER A 333 -27.01 15.01 23.36
N GLY A 334 -27.54 15.42 24.53
CA GLY A 334 -26.75 16.07 25.58
C GLY A 334 -26.20 17.45 25.18
N ARG A 335 -26.78 18.07 24.15
CA ARG A 335 -26.39 19.40 23.61
C ARG A 335 -27.61 20.31 23.54
N VAL A 336 -27.36 21.61 23.56
CA VAL A 336 -28.37 22.66 23.37
C VAL A 336 -27.90 23.57 22.24
N TRP A 337 -28.62 23.62 21.13
CA TRP A 337 -28.46 24.64 20.08
C TRP A 337 -29.74 24.75 19.25
N ILE A 338 -29.94 25.92 18.64
CA ILE A 338 -31.09 26.23 17.78
C ILE A 338 -30.57 26.83 16.47
N ALA A 339 -31.15 26.43 15.35
CA ALA A 339 -30.93 26.99 14.02
C ALA A 339 -32.29 27.35 13.40
N ASN A 340 -32.59 28.64 13.34
CA ASN A 340 -33.76 29.18 12.66
C ASN A 340 -33.34 29.73 11.30
N GLN A 341 -33.88 29.20 10.22
CA GLN A 341 -33.46 29.50 8.86
C GLN A 341 -34.62 30.00 8.01
N THR A 342 -34.33 30.91 7.09
CA THR A 342 -35.22 31.25 5.97
C THR A 342 -34.51 31.03 4.64
N TRP A 343 -35.22 30.44 3.68
CA TRP A 343 -34.71 30.11 2.36
C TRP A 343 -35.53 30.84 1.29
N GLY A 344 -34.85 31.36 0.27
CA GLY A 344 -35.45 32.12 -0.83
C GLY A 344 -34.44 32.47 -1.92
N MET A 345 -34.81 33.42 -2.79
CA MET A 345 -33.91 33.99 -3.80
C MET A 345 -33.46 35.40 -3.39
N GLU A 346 -32.19 35.72 -3.67
CA GLU A 346 -31.57 37.04 -3.43
C GLU A 346 -30.65 37.38 -4.61
N ASP A 347 -30.57 38.67 -4.97
CA ASP A 347 -29.70 39.15 -6.05
C ASP A 347 -28.31 39.54 -5.49
N ILE A 348 -27.33 38.66 -5.64
CA ILE A 348 -25.96 38.85 -5.15
C ILE A 348 -25.05 39.24 -6.32
N ASN A 349 -24.37 40.38 -6.21
CA ASN A 349 -23.50 40.94 -7.27
C ASN A 349 -24.20 41.16 -8.63
N GLY A 350 -25.54 41.32 -8.63
CA GLY A 350 -26.36 41.45 -9.83
C GLY A 350 -26.87 40.11 -10.41
N GLU A 351 -26.60 38.99 -9.72
CA GLU A 351 -27.00 37.65 -10.13
C GLU A 351 -27.93 37.03 -9.06
N ARG A 352 -29.15 36.69 -9.48
CA ARG A 352 -30.15 35.96 -8.69
C ARG A 352 -29.58 34.62 -8.21
N ARG A 353 -29.59 34.33 -6.91
CA ARG A 353 -29.07 33.07 -6.33
C ARG A 353 -30.03 32.46 -5.32
N TYR A 354 -29.94 31.14 -5.14
CA TYR A 354 -30.63 30.46 -4.03
C TYR A 354 -29.82 30.63 -2.75
N VAL A 355 -30.46 31.17 -1.71
CA VAL A 355 -29.81 31.59 -0.47
C VAL A 355 -30.56 31.05 0.74
N ARG A 356 -29.80 30.66 1.78
CA ARG A 356 -30.31 30.33 3.11
C ARG A 356 -29.72 31.31 4.12
N HIS A 357 -30.56 32.11 4.78
CA HIS A 357 -30.17 32.87 5.96
C HIS A 357 -30.30 31.96 7.18
N VAL A 358 -29.25 31.89 8.01
CA VAL A 358 -29.17 31.04 9.21
C VAL A 358 -28.96 31.93 10.44
N LYS A 359 -29.95 31.97 11.33
CA LYS A 359 -29.84 32.51 12.68
C LYS A 359 -29.58 31.35 13.65
N PHE A 360 -28.39 31.29 14.21
CA PHE A 360 -27.94 30.20 15.08
C PHE A 360 -27.74 30.67 16.52
N THR A 361 -28.23 29.88 17.48
CA THR A 361 -28.04 30.11 18.92
C THR A 361 -27.34 28.91 19.54
N GLY A 362 -26.13 29.14 20.06
CA GLY A 362 -25.25 28.12 20.61
C GLY A 362 -25.53 27.71 22.08
N PRO A 363 -24.77 26.73 22.60
CA PRO A 363 -24.98 26.15 23.95
C PRO A 363 -24.82 27.12 25.13
N LYS A 364 -24.26 28.31 24.93
CA LYS A 364 -24.13 29.39 25.93
C LYS A 364 -24.88 30.65 25.51
N ALA A 365 -25.87 30.51 24.63
CA ALA A 365 -26.53 31.60 23.92
C ALA A 365 -25.58 32.44 23.05
N GLU A 366 -24.57 31.81 22.43
CA GLU A 366 -23.79 32.44 21.35
C GLU A 366 -24.72 32.70 20.15
N ASP A 367 -25.01 33.96 19.84
CA ASP A 367 -25.85 34.35 18.70
C ASP A 367 -24.97 34.60 17.45
N ILE A 368 -25.27 33.91 16.35
CA ILE A 368 -24.52 33.96 15.09
C ILE A 368 -25.49 34.07 13.92
N GLU A 369 -25.25 35.03 13.04
CA GLU A 369 -25.89 35.14 11.73
C GLU A 369 -24.91 34.66 10.65
N ALA A 370 -25.43 33.92 9.66
CA ALA A 370 -24.65 33.39 8.55
C ALA A 370 -25.51 33.24 7.29
N LYS A 371 -25.00 33.68 6.15
CA LYS A 371 -25.56 33.50 4.82
C LYS A 371 -24.90 32.32 4.12
N LEU A 372 -25.70 31.38 3.63
CA LEU A 372 -25.24 30.27 2.78
C LEU A 372 -25.77 30.49 1.37
N VAL A 373 -24.85 30.69 0.42
CA VAL A 373 -25.12 31.05 -0.97
C VAL A 373 -24.84 29.86 -1.87
N TYR A 374 -25.76 29.57 -2.78
CA TYR A 374 -25.64 28.45 -3.70
C TYR A 374 -25.86 28.89 -5.15
N ASP A 375 -24.93 28.50 -6.02
CA ASP A 375 -25.06 28.67 -7.46
C ASP A 375 -25.91 27.52 -8.04
N TYR A 376 -26.73 27.81 -9.05
CA TYR A 376 -27.58 26.81 -9.71
C TYR A 376 -26.80 26.11 -10.82
N THR A 377 -26.93 24.78 -10.93
CA THR A 377 -26.35 24.01 -12.04
C THR A 377 -27.47 23.48 -12.94
N HIS A 378 -27.55 23.99 -14.16
CA HIS A 378 -28.60 23.61 -15.11
C HIS A 378 -28.37 22.19 -15.69
N PHE A 379 -29.43 21.39 -15.81
CA PHE A 379 -29.43 20.15 -16.59
C PHE A 379 -29.83 20.44 -18.04
N GLY A 380 -28.94 21.11 -18.76
CA GLY A 380 -29.09 21.39 -20.19
C GLY A 380 -29.01 20.10 -21.01
N ASN A 381 -30.16 19.50 -21.33
CA ASN A 381 -30.25 18.75 -22.58
C ASN A 381 -30.03 19.74 -23.72
N ILE A 382 -29.27 19.36 -24.76
CA ILE A 382 -29.20 20.11 -26.03
C ILE A 382 -30.53 19.91 -26.77
N GLY A 383 -31.55 20.59 -26.27
CA GLY A 383 -32.97 20.25 -26.42
C GLY A 383 -33.67 20.89 -27.62
N ASN A 384 -32.97 21.16 -28.72
CA ASN A 384 -33.63 21.66 -29.94
C ASN A 384 -33.09 21.14 -31.29
N CYS A 385 -32.24 20.11 -31.29
CA CYS A 385 -31.88 19.37 -32.52
C CYS A 385 -32.81 18.16 -32.72
N ARG A 386 -34.09 18.40 -33.01
CA ARG A 386 -35.11 17.35 -33.15
C ARG A 386 -35.19 16.76 -34.57
N SER A 387 -34.11 16.15 -35.07
CA SER A 387 -34.17 15.23 -36.22
C SER A 387 -32.98 14.26 -36.26
N SER A 388 -33.16 13.10 -36.92
CA SER A 388 -32.11 12.16 -37.33
C SER A 388 -31.17 11.57 -36.24
N SER A 389 -31.72 10.97 -35.19
CA SER A 389 -30.96 10.02 -34.34
C SER A 389 -30.76 8.65 -35.03
N ARG A 390 -29.95 8.60 -36.09
CA ARG A 390 -29.48 7.36 -36.72
C ARG A 390 -27.95 7.24 -36.56
N ALA A 391 -27.48 6.11 -36.03
CA ALA A 391 -26.07 5.91 -35.69
C ALA A 391 -25.14 6.07 -36.91
N VAL A 392 -24.28 7.08 -36.85
CA VAL A 392 -23.23 7.30 -37.87
C VAL A 392 -22.11 6.27 -37.67
N LYS A 393 -22.00 5.32 -38.60
CA LYS A 393 -20.74 4.57 -38.77
C LYS A 393 -19.71 5.49 -39.41
N PRO A 394 -18.51 5.68 -38.84
CA PRO A 394 -17.45 6.45 -39.48
C PRO A 394 -16.86 5.65 -40.66
N THR A 395 -17.37 5.90 -41.87
CA THR A 395 -16.77 5.42 -43.11
C THR A 395 -15.85 6.49 -43.70
N ALA A 396 -14.58 6.46 -43.30
CA ALA A 396 -13.57 7.36 -43.85
C ALA A 396 -13.35 7.08 -45.35
N ASN A 397 -13.43 8.12 -46.17
CA ASN A 397 -13.10 8.08 -47.59
C ASN A 397 -11.93 9.08 -47.82
N PRO A 398 -10.75 8.63 -48.25
CA PRO A 398 -9.51 9.42 -48.10
C PRO A 398 -9.28 10.38 -49.29
N SER A 399 -10.10 11.44 -49.41
CA SER A 399 -9.94 12.43 -50.48
C SER A 399 -10.47 13.83 -50.16
N ASP A 400 -10.36 14.29 -48.91
CA ASP A 400 -10.46 15.73 -48.62
C ASP A 400 -9.63 16.12 -47.39
N SER A 401 -8.93 17.26 -47.48
CA SER A 401 -8.01 17.75 -46.45
C SER A 401 -8.57 19.03 -45.83
N GLN A 402 -9.67 18.90 -45.07
CA GLN A 402 -10.32 20.03 -44.41
C GLN A 402 -10.55 19.81 -42.91
N THR A 403 -10.23 20.89 -42.20
CA THR A 403 -10.31 21.17 -40.77
C THR A 403 -11.50 20.54 -40.03
N VAL A 404 -11.23 19.82 -38.94
CA VAL A 404 -12.25 19.50 -37.92
C VAL A 404 -12.48 20.74 -37.06
N VAL A 405 -13.51 21.52 -37.40
CA VAL A 405 -13.92 22.68 -36.60
C VAL A 405 -15.02 22.26 -35.62
N PHE A 406 -14.78 22.41 -34.32
CA PHE A 406 -15.82 22.30 -33.30
C PHE A 406 -16.64 23.59 -33.25
N VAL A 407 -17.63 23.71 -34.16
CA VAL A 407 -18.55 24.84 -34.23
C VAL A 407 -19.64 24.71 -33.16
N ALA A 408 -19.71 25.69 -32.26
CA ALA A 408 -20.73 25.79 -31.20
C ALA A 408 -21.67 26.99 -31.45
N THR A 409 -22.24 27.09 -32.66
CA THR A 409 -23.22 28.12 -33.04
C THR A 409 -24.31 27.53 -33.94
N CYS A 410 -25.57 27.94 -33.72
CA CYS A 410 -26.73 27.43 -34.45
C CYS A 410 -27.11 28.35 -35.62
N SER A 411 -26.93 27.91 -36.87
CA SER A 411 -27.41 28.62 -38.07
C SER A 411 -27.55 27.68 -39.29
N ASP A 412 -28.50 28.07 -40.16
CA ASP A 412 -28.65 27.75 -41.60
C ASP A 412 -29.24 26.41 -42.12
N ILE A 413 -29.94 26.59 -43.25
CA ILE A 413 -30.54 25.64 -44.22
C ILE A 413 -31.85 24.92 -43.82
N HIS A 414 -32.96 25.47 -44.33
CA HIS A 414 -34.23 24.78 -44.60
C HIS A 414 -34.18 24.07 -45.98
N ASP A 415 -34.87 22.93 -46.13
CA ASP A 415 -35.88 22.69 -47.19
C ASP A 415 -36.50 21.27 -47.17
N LEU A 416 -37.84 21.20 -47.09
CA LEU A 416 -38.85 20.25 -47.65
C LEU A 416 -38.60 18.70 -47.76
N PRO A 417 -39.65 17.85 -47.88
CA PRO A 417 -40.90 17.74 -47.10
C PRO A 417 -41.22 16.28 -46.62
N SER A 418 -42.31 16.09 -45.85
CA SER A 418 -42.74 14.80 -45.22
C SER A 418 -43.42 13.78 -46.16
N PRO A 419 -43.59 12.50 -45.71
CA PRO A 419 -44.97 11.96 -45.59
C PRO A 419 -45.26 10.92 -44.45
N ASP A 420 -46.35 11.20 -43.71
CA ASP A 420 -47.45 10.40 -43.09
C ASP A 420 -47.52 8.84 -42.88
N ILE A 421 -48.40 8.45 -41.92
CA ILE A 421 -49.27 7.22 -41.84
C ILE A 421 -48.60 5.87 -41.40
N THR A 422 -49.14 4.95 -40.56
CA THR A 422 -50.37 4.71 -39.73
C THR A 422 -49.99 3.90 -38.44
N GLU A 423 -50.65 3.93 -37.27
CA GLU A 423 -51.96 3.37 -36.76
C GLU A 423 -52.07 1.82 -36.61
N TYR A 424 -52.21 1.29 -35.38
CA TYR A 424 -53.36 0.44 -34.92
C TYR A 424 -53.30 0.00 -33.43
N ASP A 425 -54.40 -0.59 -32.94
CA ASP A 425 -54.81 -0.75 -31.54
C ASP A 425 -54.59 -2.16 -30.90
N SER A 426 -54.73 -2.23 -29.55
CA SER A 426 -55.52 -3.22 -28.76
C SER A 426 -54.94 -3.74 -27.42
N SER A 427 -55.85 -4.00 -26.46
CA SER A 427 -55.69 -4.72 -25.16
C SER A 427 -56.65 -5.96 -25.15
N PRO A 428 -56.91 -6.80 -24.08
CA PRO A 428 -57.06 -6.48 -22.63
C PRO A 428 -56.74 -7.59 -21.55
N SER A 429 -56.93 -7.26 -20.26
CA SER A 429 -57.33 -8.16 -19.11
C SER A 429 -56.42 -9.35 -18.68
N SER A 430 -56.48 -9.99 -17.48
CA SER A 430 -56.88 -9.71 -16.07
C SER A 430 -56.51 -10.99 -15.22
N SER A 431 -56.61 -11.17 -13.88
CA SER A 431 -56.88 -10.38 -12.66
C SER A 431 -56.71 -11.23 -11.37
N GLN A 432 -56.31 -10.63 -10.22
CA GLN A 432 -56.47 -11.14 -8.81
C GLN A 432 -55.62 -12.37 -8.37
N LEU A 433 -55.44 -12.73 -7.08
CA LEU A 433 -56.25 -12.55 -5.84
C LEU A 433 -55.43 -12.30 -4.54
N SER A 434 -56.07 -12.21 -3.35
CA SER A 434 -55.52 -11.58 -2.11
C SER A 434 -55.92 -12.25 -0.76
N SER A 435 -55.07 -12.16 0.28
CA SER A 435 -55.38 -12.13 1.74
C SER A 435 -54.09 -11.94 2.60
N THR A 436 -53.98 -11.49 3.87
CA THR A 436 -54.83 -10.81 4.90
C THR A 436 -55.07 -11.62 6.21
N VAL A 437 -54.82 -11.17 7.47
CA VAL A 437 -53.98 -10.10 8.11
C VAL A 437 -53.98 -10.26 9.68
N LYS A 438 -53.32 -9.34 10.45
CA LYS A 438 -53.50 -8.94 11.89
C LYS A 438 -52.58 -9.49 13.04
N ARG A 439 -52.48 -8.68 14.12
CA ARG A 439 -51.79 -8.83 15.44
C ARG A 439 -52.83 -8.85 16.60
N PRO A 440 -52.50 -9.27 17.85
CA PRO A 440 -52.03 -8.38 18.97
C PRO A 440 -50.81 -8.98 19.75
N ALA A 441 -50.02 -8.36 20.65
CA ALA A 441 -50.07 -7.24 21.63
C ALA A 441 -50.26 -7.67 23.12
N GLY A 442 -49.44 -7.16 24.05
CA GLY A 442 -49.50 -7.41 25.52
C GLY A 442 -48.24 -7.01 26.31
N LEU A 443 -48.37 -6.58 27.58
CA LEU A 443 -47.30 -5.98 28.41
C LEU A 443 -47.47 -6.33 29.92
N SER A 444 -46.39 -6.33 30.73
CA SER A 444 -46.38 -5.94 32.18
C SER A 444 -45.01 -6.18 32.86
N SER A 445 -44.83 -5.68 34.09
CA SER A 445 -43.54 -5.59 34.81
C SER A 445 -43.67 -5.95 36.32
N VAL A 446 -42.58 -6.42 36.95
CA VAL A 446 -42.47 -6.62 38.41
C VAL A 446 -41.03 -6.32 38.87
N SER A 447 -40.89 -5.74 40.08
CA SER A 447 -39.62 -5.34 40.70
C SER A 447 -39.30 -6.13 42.00
N ARG A 448 -38.03 -6.13 42.44
CA ARG A 448 -37.63 -6.40 43.84
C ARG A 448 -36.23 -5.88 44.18
N SER A 449 -35.90 -5.83 45.46
CA SER A 449 -34.78 -5.04 46.02
C SER A 449 -34.06 -5.74 47.20
N LEU A 450 -32.93 -5.15 47.62
CA LEU A 450 -32.10 -5.50 48.80
C LEU A 450 -31.37 -6.87 48.71
N SER A 451 -30.26 -7.12 49.43
CA SER A 451 -29.54 -6.32 50.44
C SER A 451 -28.01 -6.51 50.34
N THR A 452 -27.23 -5.69 51.06
CA THR A 452 -25.78 -5.84 51.23
C THR A 452 -25.42 -6.63 52.49
N SER A 453 -24.37 -7.45 52.43
CA SER A 453 -23.69 -7.98 53.62
C SER A 453 -22.16 -8.01 53.39
N LYS A 454 -21.39 -7.75 54.45
CA LYS A 454 -19.93 -7.93 54.50
C LYS A 454 -19.60 -9.09 55.44
N THR A 455 -18.79 -10.03 55.00
CA THR A 455 -18.13 -11.01 55.88
C THR A 455 -16.69 -11.20 55.43
N ASN A 456 -15.75 -11.00 56.35
CA ASN A 456 -14.36 -11.40 56.14
C ASN A 456 -14.28 -12.93 56.28
N VAL A 457 -13.60 -13.60 55.35
CA VAL A 457 -13.25 -15.02 55.48
C VAL A 457 -11.76 -15.16 55.18
N ASN A 458 -10.99 -15.58 56.17
CA ASN A 458 -9.59 -15.96 55.97
C ASN A 458 -9.57 -17.29 55.19
N VAL A 459 -9.10 -17.26 53.95
CA VAL A 459 -8.92 -18.46 53.14
C VAL A 459 -7.53 -19.04 53.44
N ALA A 460 -7.50 -20.13 54.21
CA ALA A 460 -6.30 -20.96 54.34
C ALA A 460 -5.96 -21.61 53.00
N VAL A 461 -4.67 -21.75 52.69
CA VAL A 461 -4.21 -22.38 51.45
C VAL A 461 -4.36 -23.89 51.57
N GLU A 462 -5.28 -24.46 50.78
CA GLU A 462 -5.45 -25.90 50.63
C GLU A 462 -4.83 -26.35 49.29
N GLU A 463 -3.57 -26.80 49.32
CA GLU A 463 -2.94 -27.41 48.15
C GLU A 463 -3.58 -28.78 47.86
N ARG A 464 -4.43 -28.86 46.84
CA ARG A 464 -4.97 -30.14 46.36
C ARG A 464 -4.12 -30.68 45.19
N PRO A 465 -3.52 -31.88 45.30
CA PRO A 465 -2.93 -32.55 44.15
C PRO A 465 -4.02 -32.86 43.09
N TYR A 466 -3.64 -32.83 41.82
CA TYR A 466 -4.58 -32.98 40.70
C TYR A 466 -4.91 -34.46 40.45
N GLU A 467 -5.77 -35.04 41.29
CA GLU A 467 -6.29 -36.39 41.10
C GLU A 467 -7.21 -36.49 39.87
N LEU A 468 -7.13 -37.60 39.14
CA LEU A 468 -7.84 -37.77 37.87
C LEU A 468 -9.34 -38.09 38.06
N GLU A 469 -9.69 -38.70 39.18
CA GLU A 469 -11.03 -39.09 39.63
C GLU A 469 -12.07 -37.96 39.56
N SER A 470 -11.70 -36.70 39.81
CA SER A 470 -12.69 -35.60 39.84
C SER A 470 -13.33 -35.30 38.48
N LEU A 471 -12.80 -35.85 37.38
CA LEU A 471 -13.36 -35.77 36.04
C LEU A 471 -14.40 -36.87 35.74
N TYR A 472 -14.61 -37.81 36.66
CA TYR A 472 -15.50 -38.97 36.53
C TYR A 472 -16.88 -38.80 37.20
N ARG A 473 -17.36 -37.56 37.41
CA ARG A 473 -18.79 -37.37 37.73
C ARG A 473 -19.65 -37.74 36.52
N ASP A 474 -20.55 -38.70 36.72
CA ASP A 474 -21.59 -39.02 35.75
C ASP A 474 -22.50 -37.80 35.47
N PRO A 475 -23.05 -37.70 34.26
CA PRO A 475 -23.99 -36.63 33.94
C PRO A 475 -25.24 -36.73 34.82
N PRO A 476 -25.85 -35.61 35.24
CA PRO A 476 -27.11 -35.64 35.96
C PRO A 476 -28.19 -36.32 35.11
N PRO A 477 -29.09 -37.11 35.72
CA PRO A 477 -30.10 -37.88 34.98
C PRO A 477 -30.97 -36.97 34.13
N SER A 478 -31.16 -37.36 32.87
CA SER A 478 -31.96 -36.60 31.91
C SER A 478 -33.44 -36.55 32.32
N ARG A 479 -34.05 -35.37 32.21
CA ARG A 479 -35.51 -35.24 32.35
C ARG A 479 -36.20 -36.08 31.27
N PRO A 480 -37.24 -36.88 31.61
CA PRO A 480 -37.97 -37.64 30.61
C PRO A 480 -38.69 -36.70 29.64
N GLY A 481 -38.64 -37.00 28.33
CA GLY A 481 -39.41 -36.30 27.29
C GLY A 481 -38.60 -35.81 26.08
N HIS A 482 -37.31 -35.50 26.23
CA HIS A 482 -36.49 -35.07 25.09
C HIS A 482 -35.73 -36.24 24.44
N THR A 483 -35.90 -36.41 23.13
CA THR A 483 -35.08 -37.32 22.34
C THR A 483 -33.65 -36.77 22.24
N PRO A 484 -32.60 -37.58 22.50
CA PRO A 484 -31.23 -37.10 22.44
C PRO A 484 -30.85 -36.65 21.02
N PRO A 485 -30.03 -35.59 20.87
CA PRO A 485 -29.55 -35.11 19.57
C PRO A 485 -28.93 -36.25 18.74
N TRP A 486 -29.02 -36.14 17.40
CA TRP A 486 -28.57 -37.20 16.51
C TRP A 486 -27.10 -37.59 16.73
N LEU A 487 -26.23 -36.61 17.03
CA LEU A 487 -24.83 -36.82 17.41
C LEU A 487 -24.65 -37.72 18.64
N VAL A 488 -25.51 -37.57 19.65
CA VAL A 488 -25.47 -38.40 20.87
C VAL A 488 -25.84 -39.84 20.52
N ARG A 489 -26.96 -40.04 19.80
CA ARG A 489 -27.40 -41.37 19.34
C ARG A 489 -26.38 -42.05 18.42
N ALA A 490 -25.72 -41.30 17.53
CA ALA A 490 -24.63 -41.80 16.70
C ALA A 490 -23.41 -42.21 17.54
N SER A 491 -23.02 -41.39 18.53
CA SER A 491 -21.90 -41.71 19.43
C SER A 491 -22.17 -42.94 20.32
N GLU A 492 -23.42 -43.13 20.76
CA GLU A 492 -23.85 -44.31 21.52
C GLU A 492 -23.90 -45.58 20.64
N SER A 493 -24.33 -45.46 19.39
CA SER A 493 -24.31 -46.55 18.41
C SER A 493 -22.87 -46.98 18.07
N PHE A 494 -21.97 -46.01 17.86
CA PHE A 494 -20.55 -46.27 17.71
C PHE A 494 -19.93 -46.87 18.99
N GLY A 495 -20.36 -46.43 20.17
CA GLY A 495 -19.95 -46.99 21.46
C GLY A 495 -20.39 -48.43 21.68
N ARG A 496 -21.55 -48.83 21.17
CA ARG A 496 -22.05 -50.23 21.20
C ARG A 496 -21.31 -51.14 20.22
N THR A 497 -20.95 -50.63 19.04
CA THR A 497 -20.24 -51.42 18.01
C THR A 497 -18.73 -51.53 18.27
N ASN A 498 -18.11 -50.48 18.83
CA ASN A 498 -16.65 -50.38 19.00
C ASN A 498 -16.25 -49.93 20.42
N PRO A 499 -16.59 -50.68 21.48
CA PRO A 499 -16.46 -50.22 22.87
C PRO A 499 -15.03 -49.88 23.31
N ARG A 500 -14.01 -50.59 22.82
CA ARG A 500 -12.59 -50.27 23.12
C ARG A 500 -12.16 -48.93 22.51
N LEU A 501 -12.46 -48.71 21.23
CA LEU A 501 -12.14 -47.46 20.52
C LEU A 501 -12.94 -46.28 21.09
N TYR A 502 -14.23 -46.48 21.37
CA TYR A 502 -15.08 -45.46 22.00
C TYR A 502 -14.60 -45.10 23.41
N GLY A 503 -14.20 -46.08 24.23
CA GLY A 503 -13.61 -45.83 25.55
C GLY A 503 -12.32 -45.00 25.48
N TRP A 504 -11.42 -45.33 24.53
CA TRP A 504 -10.21 -44.56 24.28
C TRP A 504 -10.49 -43.14 23.74
N ALA A 505 -11.40 -43.02 22.78
CA ALA A 505 -11.80 -41.74 22.19
C ALA A 505 -12.49 -40.82 23.23
N ARG A 506 -13.37 -41.37 24.09
CA ARG A 506 -14.00 -40.63 25.20
C ARG A 506 -12.96 -40.14 26.20
N LYS A 507 -11.99 -40.98 26.61
CA LYS A 507 -10.89 -40.58 27.50
C LYS A 507 -10.04 -39.47 26.86
N SER A 508 -9.66 -39.62 25.60
CA SER A 508 -8.85 -38.64 24.86
C SER A 508 -9.58 -37.31 24.67
N TRP A 509 -10.87 -37.34 24.34
CA TRP A 509 -11.71 -36.15 24.24
C TRP A 509 -11.87 -35.42 25.59
N LEU A 510 -12.10 -36.15 26.69
CA LEU A 510 -12.15 -35.56 28.03
C LEU A 510 -10.81 -34.92 28.44
N TYR A 511 -9.68 -35.57 28.11
CA TYR A 511 -8.34 -35.02 28.35
C TYR A 511 -8.09 -33.71 27.58
N VAL A 512 -8.46 -33.65 26.29
CA VAL A 512 -8.34 -32.48 25.40
C VAL A 512 -9.32 -31.36 25.80
N LYS A 513 -10.54 -31.71 26.22
CA LYS A 513 -11.58 -30.76 26.66
C LYS A 513 -11.16 -29.92 27.88
N GLY A 514 -10.29 -30.46 28.73
CA GLY A 514 -9.78 -29.81 29.94
C GLY A 514 -10.86 -29.55 31.01
N PRO A 515 -10.53 -28.80 32.07
CA PRO A 515 -11.46 -28.52 33.16
C PRO A 515 -12.70 -27.72 32.69
N ARG A 516 -13.82 -27.97 33.38
CA ARG A 516 -15.07 -27.21 33.28
C ARG A 516 -15.64 -27.00 34.69
N PRO A 517 -15.84 -25.75 35.17
CA PRO A 517 -15.57 -24.47 34.50
C PRO A 517 -14.11 -24.29 34.09
N LYS A 518 -13.85 -23.33 33.19
CA LYS A 518 -12.48 -22.98 32.78
C LYS A 518 -11.73 -22.36 33.97
N VAL A 519 -10.42 -22.51 33.98
CA VAL A 519 -9.56 -22.10 35.09
C VAL A 519 -8.45 -21.20 34.57
N ASP A 520 -8.29 -20.03 35.14
CA ASP A 520 -7.16 -19.14 34.84
C ASP A 520 -5.94 -19.55 35.67
N LEU A 521 -4.73 -19.38 35.11
CA LEU A 521 -3.49 -19.70 35.81
C LEU A 521 -3.07 -18.55 36.72
N HIS A 522 -2.75 -18.86 37.98
CA HIS A 522 -2.12 -17.90 38.88
C HIS A 522 -0.75 -17.47 38.33
N PRO A 523 -0.33 -16.20 38.52
CA PRO A 523 1.03 -15.78 38.25
C PRO A 523 2.06 -16.64 38.99
N PRO A 524 3.24 -16.92 38.40
CA PRO A 524 4.31 -17.61 39.11
C PRO A 524 4.83 -16.74 40.28
N PRO A 525 5.31 -17.34 41.39
CA PRO A 525 6.11 -16.63 42.39
C PRO A 525 7.49 -16.28 41.81
N PRO A 526 8.15 -15.19 42.26
CA PRO A 526 9.50 -14.83 41.78
C PRO A 526 10.52 -15.94 42.08
N LEU A 527 11.45 -16.21 41.17
CA LEU A 527 12.55 -17.16 41.42
C LEU A 527 13.67 -16.58 42.30
N LEU A 528 13.82 -15.25 42.27
CA LEU A 528 14.94 -14.53 42.88
C LEU A 528 14.62 -13.97 44.28
N ASP A 529 13.37 -14.04 44.73
CA ASP A 529 13.04 -13.88 46.15
C ASP A 529 13.19 -15.26 46.82
N ILE A 530 14.45 -15.64 47.11
CA ILE A 530 14.79 -16.94 47.69
C ILE A 530 14.44 -16.93 49.18
N ASP A 531 13.64 -17.90 49.59
CA ASP A 531 13.37 -18.24 50.99
C ASP A 531 13.63 -19.74 51.16
N SER A 532 14.55 -20.11 52.05
CA SER A 532 14.99 -21.49 52.22
C SER A 532 15.51 -21.81 53.62
N HIS A 533 15.06 -22.93 54.17
CA HIS A 533 15.60 -23.52 55.39
C HIS A 533 16.53 -24.69 55.04
N LEU A 534 17.82 -24.57 55.35
CA LEU A 534 18.82 -25.61 55.11
C LEU A 534 19.71 -25.78 56.34
N LEU A 535 19.84 -27.00 56.85
CA LEU A 535 20.72 -27.34 57.99
C LEU A 535 20.54 -26.40 59.20
N GLY A 536 19.28 -26.15 59.58
CA GLY A 536 18.90 -25.26 60.70
C GLY A 536 19.04 -23.76 60.42
N HIS A 537 19.62 -23.36 59.29
CA HIS A 537 19.80 -21.96 58.91
C HIS A 537 18.68 -21.52 57.95
N HIS A 538 18.16 -20.31 58.17
CA HIS A 538 17.11 -19.68 57.38
C HIS A 538 17.75 -18.61 56.50
N ILE A 539 17.79 -18.85 55.19
CA ILE A 539 18.43 -17.99 54.20
C ILE A 539 17.32 -17.32 53.37
N VAL A 540 17.12 -16.02 53.63
CA VAL A 540 16.17 -15.18 52.91
C VAL A 540 16.93 -14.14 52.10
N ALA A 541 16.86 -14.22 50.77
CA ALA A 541 17.41 -13.26 49.83
C ALA A 541 16.27 -12.70 48.95
N PRO A 542 15.58 -11.64 49.39
CA PRO A 542 14.41 -11.09 48.71
C PRO A 542 14.85 -10.10 47.62
N ILE A 543 15.53 -10.57 46.57
CA ILE A 543 16.21 -9.74 45.57
C ILE A 543 15.23 -8.85 44.80
N GLU A 544 14.14 -9.41 44.28
CA GLU A 544 13.14 -8.68 43.49
C GLU A 544 12.36 -7.70 44.37
N SER A 545 11.93 -8.18 45.54
CA SER A 545 11.30 -7.33 46.56
C SER A 545 12.22 -6.19 47.04
N THR A 546 13.54 -6.35 46.99
CA THR A 546 14.52 -5.30 47.30
C THR A 546 14.69 -4.33 46.14
N ILE A 547 14.83 -4.80 44.90
CA ILE A 547 14.85 -3.97 43.69
C ILE A 547 13.58 -3.12 43.60
N ILE A 548 12.40 -3.70 43.88
CA ILE A 548 11.11 -3.00 43.90
C ILE A 548 11.09 -1.85 44.90
N LYS A 549 11.71 -2.00 46.07
CA LYS A 549 11.83 -0.95 47.09
C LYS A 549 12.84 0.12 46.66
N ALA A 550 14.04 -0.30 46.25
CA ALA A 550 15.14 0.59 45.87
C ALA A 550 14.81 1.48 44.66
N THR A 551 14.13 0.95 43.64
CA THR A 551 13.79 1.72 42.43
C THR A 551 12.44 2.43 42.52
N ARG A 552 11.70 2.32 43.64
CA ARG A 552 10.41 3.00 43.85
C ARG A 552 10.42 4.53 43.59
N PRO A 553 11.43 5.33 43.98
CA PRO A 553 11.46 6.75 43.62
C PRO A 553 11.64 7.01 42.12
N LEU A 554 12.22 6.06 41.37
CA LEU A 554 12.45 6.18 39.93
C LEU A 554 11.20 5.93 39.08
N THR A 555 10.13 5.35 39.65
CA THR A 555 8.87 5.07 38.92
C THR A 555 7.95 6.30 38.81
N SER A 556 8.52 7.52 38.86
CA SER A 556 7.78 8.77 38.68
C SER A 556 7.43 8.99 37.20
N PRO A 557 6.18 9.35 36.85
CA PRO A 557 5.80 9.65 35.46
C PRO A 557 6.68 10.72 34.81
N TRP A 558 7.12 11.73 35.57
CA TRP A 558 8.01 12.78 35.07
C TRP A 558 9.40 12.25 34.70
N LEU A 559 9.96 11.32 35.47
CA LEU A 559 11.24 10.68 35.15
C LEU A 559 11.13 9.82 33.89
N PHE A 560 9.98 9.17 33.67
CA PHE A 560 9.69 8.46 32.41
C PHE A 560 9.55 9.42 31.22
N VAL A 561 8.90 10.58 31.37
CA VAL A 561 8.82 11.60 30.31
C VAL A 561 10.22 12.15 29.96
N LEU A 562 11.04 12.45 30.96
CA LEU A 562 12.43 12.87 30.75
C LEU A 562 13.26 11.78 30.05
N LEU A 563 13.08 10.50 30.42
CA LEU A 563 13.69 9.37 29.70
C LEU A 563 13.24 9.31 28.24
N VAL A 564 11.96 9.50 27.94
CA VAL A 564 11.45 9.48 26.55
C VAL A 564 12.05 10.61 25.71
N VAL A 565 12.13 11.83 26.26
CA VAL A 565 12.77 12.98 25.59
C VAL A 565 14.27 12.72 25.35
N ALA A 566 14.99 12.28 26.40
CA ALA A 566 16.40 11.93 26.28
C ALA A 566 16.63 10.77 25.30
N TYR A 567 15.74 9.76 25.29
CA TYR A 567 15.81 8.64 24.36
C TYR A 567 15.69 9.07 22.91
N ILE A 568 14.69 9.89 22.59
CA ILE A 568 14.45 10.40 21.23
C ILE A 568 15.65 11.23 20.76
N ILE A 569 16.15 12.14 21.61
CA ILE A 569 17.32 12.99 21.31
C ILE A 569 18.57 12.13 21.08
N GLY A 570 18.88 11.19 21.97
CA GLY A 570 20.03 10.29 21.83
C GLY A 570 19.94 9.41 20.58
N THR A 571 18.76 8.85 20.30
CA THR A 571 18.52 8.03 19.10
C THR A 571 18.67 8.86 17.81
N ALA A 572 18.20 10.10 17.81
CA ALA A 572 18.38 11.02 16.68
C ALA A 572 19.86 11.37 16.44
N PHE A 573 20.66 11.59 17.50
CA PHE A 573 22.10 11.80 17.36
C PHE A 573 22.83 10.54 16.86
N PHE A 574 22.52 9.35 17.38
CA PHE A 574 23.07 8.09 16.87
C PHE A 574 22.71 7.86 15.40
N SER A 575 21.44 8.05 15.03
CA SER A 575 20.99 7.88 13.64
C SER A 575 21.61 8.91 12.69
N ARG A 576 21.75 10.17 13.12
CA ARG A 576 22.45 11.21 12.36
C ARG A 576 23.90 10.81 12.09
N ALA A 577 24.64 10.39 13.12
CA ALA A 577 26.03 9.95 12.98
C ALA A 577 26.18 8.67 12.14
N GLN A 578 25.23 7.73 12.27
CA GLN A 578 25.21 6.49 11.49
C GLN A 578 24.96 6.73 10.00
N SER A 579 23.98 7.57 9.64
CA SER A 579 23.39 7.57 8.30
C SER A 579 23.29 8.92 7.59
N PHE A 580 23.54 10.04 8.27
CA PHE A 580 23.25 11.39 7.74
C PHE A 580 24.39 12.42 7.95
N LEU A 581 25.59 11.97 8.34
CA LEU A 581 26.81 12.81 8.34
C LEU A 581 27.72 12.56 7.13
N THR A 582 27.66 11.38 6.51
CA THR A 582 28.28 11.10 5.20
C THR A 582 27.27 11.28 4.07
N PRO A 583 27.71 11.63 2.84
CA PRO A 583 26.81 11.78 1.70
C PRO A 583 26.05 10.48 1.40
N ALA A 584 24.79 10.60 0.97
CA ALA A 584 23.90 9.46 0.77
C ALA A 584 24.43 8.50 -0.30
N GLU A 585 24.94 9.07 -1.39
CA GLU A 585 25.55 8.44 -2.55
C GLU A 585 26.84 7.67 -2.24
N SER A 586 27.52 7.98 -1.14
CA SER A 586 28.73 7.25 -0.72
C SER A 586 28.43 5.91 -0.05
N PHE A 587 27.23 5.72 0.50
CA PHE A 587 26.90 4.48 1.21
C PHE A 587 26.64 3.33 0.24
N ILE A 588 27.38 2.23 0.42
CA ILE A 588 27.20 1.00 -0.35
C ILE A 588 26.85 -0.19 0.56
N GLY A 589 26.21 -1.20 -0.03
CA GLY A 589 25.90 -2.46 0.65
C GLY A 589 27.06 -3.45 0.53
N CYS A 590 27.10 -4.47 1.39
CA CYS A 590 28.12 -5.52 1.31
C CYS A 590 28.11 -6.31 -0.02
N THR A 591 27.01 -6.27 -0.78
CA THR A 591 26.87 -6.88 -2.11
C THR A 591 26.97 -5.88 -3.26
N SER A 592 27.41 -4.64 -3.02
CA SER A 592 27.58 -3.64 -4.08
C SER A 592 28.77 -4.01 -4.97
N THR A 593 28.56 -3.94 -6.28
CA THR A 593 29.51 -4.25 -7.36
C THR A 593 29.34 -3.22 -8.48
N TYR A 594 30.33 -3.10 -9.36
CA TYR A 594 30.19 -2.37 -10.62
C TYR A 594 29.58 -3.25 -11.73
N TRP A 595 29.88 -4.56 -11.72
CA TRP A 595 29.38 -5.49 -12.73
C TRP A 595 28.22 -6.35 -12.18
N LEU A 596 27.03 -6.09 -12.73
CA LEU A 596 25.76 -6.67 -12.31
C LEU A 596 25.69 -8.19 -12.57
N SER A 597 24.88 -8.90 -11.76
CA SER A 597 24.57 -10.31 -11.97
C SER A 597 23.60 -10.52 -13.14
N ASN A 598 23.40 -11.78 -13.53
CA ASN A 598 22.45 -12.23 -14.56
C ASN A 598 22.57 -11.47 -15.89
N ASN A 599 23.82 -11.17 -16.29
CA ASN A 599 24.16 -10.41 -17.49
C ASN A 599 23.50 -9.00 -17.55
N GLY A 600 23.21 -8.38 -16.40
CA GLY A 600 22.54 -7.07 -16.32
C GLY A 600 23.31 -5.90 -16.93
N CYS A 601 24.59 -6.08 -17.28
CA CYS A 601 25.39 -5.08 -18.02
C CYS A 601 25.12 -5.07 -19.53
N GLY A 602 24.49 -6.11 -20.07
CA GLY A 602 24.17 -6.24 -21.50
C GLY A 602 25.39 -6.36 -22.42
N GLN A 603 25.13 -6.25 -23.72
CA GLN A 603 26.15 -6.29 -24.79
C GLN A 603 27.33 -5.35 -24.50
N ASP A 604 28.54 -5.90 -24.59
CA ASP A 604 29.83 -5.28 -24.31
C ASP A 604 29.93 -4.58 -22.94
N GLY A 605 29.03 -4.93 -21.99
CA GLY A 605 28.98 -4.34 -20.66
C GLY A 605 28.42 -2.92 -20.59
N LEU A 606 27.88 -2.38 -21.69
CA LEU A 606 27.61 -0.95 -21.86
C LEU A 606 26.68 -0.33 -20.80
N ALA A 607 25.79 -1.11 -20.17
CA ALA A 607 24.92 -0.62 -19.11
C ALA A 607 25.60 -0.49 -17.73
N CYS A 608 26.83 -0.99 -17.58
CA CYS A 608 27.65 -0.92 -16.36
C CYS A 608 28.81 0.08 -16.44
N GLY A 609 28.87 0.91 -17.49
CA GLY A 609 29.83 2.02 -17.60
C GLY A 609 29.54 3.17 -16.60
N PRO A 610 30.51 4.07 -16.33
CA PRO A 610 31.84 4.16 -16.94
C PRO A 610 32.79 3.01 -16.55
N PHE A 611 33.79 2.76 -17.38
CA PHE A 611 34.75 1.67 -17.17
C PHE A 611 36.07 2.14 -16.51
N ASP A 612 36.43 3.39 -16.74
CA ASP A 612 37.75 3.98 -16.45
C ASP A 612 37.64 5.41 -15.88
N ASN A 613 38.78 5.93 -15.43
CA ASN A 613 39.04 7.34 -15.10
C ASN A 613 37.97 8.03 -14.22
N SER A 614 37.35 7.28 -13.32
CA SER A 614 36.40 7.77 -12.34
C SER A 614 36.78 7.26 -10.95
N THR A 615 36.78 8.18 -9.98
CA THR A 615 37.01 7.89 -8.57
C THR A 615 35.70 7.88 -7.81
N PHE A 616 35.55 6.98 -6.84
CA PHE A 616 34.37 6.87 -6.00
C PHE A 616 34.77 6.72 -4.53
N ASP A 617 34.40 7.72 -3.72
CA ASP A 617 34.51 7.69 -2.27
C ASP A 617 33.31 6.93 -1.68
N PHE A 618 33.57 5.81 -1.02
CA PHE A 618 32.56 4.88 -0.53
C PHE A 618 32.61 4.68 0.98
N ARG A 619 31.46 4.37 1.60
CA ARG A 619 31.31 3.95 3.00
C ARG A 619 30.66 2.58 3.09
N CYS A 620 31.34 1.67 3.77
CA CYS A 620 30.90 0.29 4.01
C CYS A 620 30.50 0.08 5.48
N PRO A 621 29.45 -0.72 5.75
CA PRO A 621 29.11 -1.15 7.10
C PRO A 621 30.08 -2.22 7.63
N ALA A 622 29.97 -2.53 8.92
CA ALA A 622 30.68 -3.64 9.53
C ALA A 622 30.12 -5.02 9.11
N GLN A 623 30.91 -6.08 9.33
CA GLN A 623 30.53 -7.50 9.19
C GLN A 623 30.15 -7.93 7.75
N CYS A 624 30.76 -7.30 6.73
CA CYS A 624 30.56 -7.68 5.32
C CYS A 624 31.27 -8.98 4.91
N ASP A 625 32.24 -9.47 5.68
CA ASP A 625 32.93 -10.75 5.43
C ASP A 625 31.99 -11.97 5.48
N HIS A 626 30.90 -11.87 6.25
CA HIS A 626 29.88 -12.91 6.37
C HIS A 626 28.81 -12.86 5.25
N VAL A 627 28.88 -11.90 4.31
CA VAL A 627 27.87 -11.74 3.25
C VAL A 627 28.27 -12.56 2.02
N ILE A 628 27.59 -13.70 1.87
CA ILE A 628 27.92 -14.75 0.90
C ILE A 628 26.91 -14.87 -0.24
N LEU A 629 27.39 -15.30 -1.41
CA LEU A 629 26.55 -15.75 -2.52
C LEU A 629 25.65 -16.91 -2.07
N GLN A 630 24.33 -16.75 -2.17
CA GLN A 630 23.34 -17.81 -1.85
C GLN A 630 23.09 -18.76 -3.03
N ASN A 631 23.16 -18.22 -4.25
CA ASN A 631 23.10 -18.97 -5.50
C ASN A 631 24.52 -19.05 -6.12
N PRO A 632 24.84 -20.06 -6.93
CA PRO A 632 26.13 -20.13 -7.60
C PRO A 632 26.29 -19.01 -8.62
N ARG A 633 27.51 -18.51 -8.77
CA ARG A 633 27.92 -17.62 -9.87
C ARG A 633 29.20 -18.17 -10.49
N THR A 634 29.23 -18.30 -11.81
CA THR A 634 30.40 -18.79 -12.56
C THR A 634 31.27 -17.61 -13.01
N ILE A 635 32.58 -17.75 -12.85
CA ILE A 635 33.65 -16.80 -13.21
C ILE A 635 34.70 -17.60 -13.98
N GLY A 636 34.93 -17.29 -15.26
CA GLY A 636 35.72 -18.18 -16.13
C GLY A 636 35.13 -19.60 -16.19
N ASP A 637 35.90 -20.62 -15.82
CA ASP A 637 35.44 -22.00 -15.67
C ASP A 637 35.03 -22.41 -14.24
N GLU A 638 35.36 -21.61 -13.22
CA GLU A 638 35.01 -21.89 -11.82
C GLU A 638 33.59 -21.42 -11.45
N GLN A 639 32.82 -22.28 -10.75
CA GLN A 639 31.49 -21.95 -10.22
C GLN A 639 31.52 -21.83 -8.69
N VAL A 640 31.21 -20.64 -8.16
CA VAL A 640 31.41 -20.31 -6.74
C VAL A 640 30.10 -19.97 -6.03
N ALA A 641 29.94 -20.52 -4.81
CA ALA A 641 28.78 -20.33 -3.95
C ALA A 641 29.21 -20.32 -2.47
N PHE A 642 28.35 -19.78 -1.59
CA PHE A 642 28.50 -19.77 -0.13
C PHE A 642 29.78 -19.10 0.41
N LYS A 643 30.41 -18.22 -0.39
CA LYS A 643 31.50 -17.31 -0.02
C LYS A 643 31.16 -15.88 -0.50
N PRO A 644 31.82 -14.83 0.01
CA PRO A 644 31.80 -13.51 -0.62
C PRO A 644 32.42 -13.58 -2.02
N LEU A 645 31.94 -12.75 -2.96
CA LEU A 645 32.49 -12.68 -4.31
C LEU A 645 33.66 -11.69 -4.35
N ILE A 646 34.87 -12.17 -4.62
CA ILE A 646 36.07 -11.35 -4.77
C ILE A 646 36.95 -12.00 -5.84
N VAL A 647 37.45 -11.21 -6.81
CA VAL A 647 38.30 -11.67 -7.92
C VAL A 647 39.48 -10.70 -8.07
N GLY A 648 40.72 -11.22 -8.08
CA GLY A 648 41.94 -10.41 -8.14
C GLY A 648 42.47 -9.94 -6.77
N GLY A 649 43.25 -8.86 -6.79
CA GLY A 649 43.89 -8.25 -5.62
C GLY A 649 45.26 -8.84 -5.22
N GLY A 650 45.80 -9.79 -5.98
CA GLY A 650 47.13 -10.39 -5.75
C GLY A 650 48.29 -9.77 -6.54
N ASP A 651 47.99 -8.81 -7.42
CA ASP A 651 48.98 -8.03 -8.16
C ASP A 651 49.58 -6.88 -7.30
N PRO A 652 50.74 -6.31 -7.68
CA PRO A 652 51.40 -5.26 -6.87
C PRO A 652 50.58 -3.99 -6.64
N ASN A 653 49.52 -3.74 -7.42
CA ASN A 653 48.67 -2.56 -7.32
C ASN A 653 47.30 -2.85 -6.67
N GLY A 654 47.01 -4.10 -6.26
CA GLY A 654 45.76 -4.48 -5.62
C GLY A 654 44.53 -4.33 -6.52
N THR A 655 44.61 -4.82 -7.75
CA THR A 655 43.59 -4.68 -8.80
C THR A 655 42.49 -5.73 -8.68
N TYR A 656 41.26 -5.27 -8.44
CA TYR A 656 40.06 -6.09 -8.30
C TYR A 656 39.17 -6.03 -9.55
N ARG A 657 38.51 -7.15 -9.87
CA ARG A 657 37.52 -7.20 -10.97
C ARG A 657 36.19 -6.59 -10.56
N GLY A 658 35.51 -5.92 -11.49
CA GLY A 658 34.30 -5.11 -11.25
C GLY A 658 33.09 -5.82 -10.63
N ASP A 659 33.02 -7.16 -10.67
CA ASP A 659 32.00 -7.95 -9.96
C ASP A 659 32.38 -8.33 -8.52
N SER A 660 33.58 -7.97 -8.05
CA SER A 660 33.96 -8.13 -6.64
C SER A 660 33.07 -7.28 -5.73
N PHE A 661 32.61 -7.86 -4.63
CA PHE A 661 31.90 -7.16 -3.55
C PHE A 661 32.84 -6.11 -2.93
N ILE A 662 32.59 -4.82 -3.21
CA ILE A 662 33.53 -3.72 -2.92
C ILE A 662 33.92 -3.71 -1.43
N CYS A 663 32.97 -3.89 -0.53
CA CYS A 663 33.24 -3.92 0.92
C CYS A 663 34.05 -5.16 1.37
N ALA A 664 33.89 -6.32 0.71
CA ALA A 664 34.66 -7.52 1.03
C ALA A 664 36.10 -7.41 0.49
N ALA A 665 36.27 -6.87 -0.72
CA ALA A 665 37.57 -6.53 -1.28
C ALA A 665 38.31 -5.49 -0.41
N ALA A 666 37.62 -4.44 0.06
CA ALA A 666 38.20 -3.42 0.93
C ALA A 666 38.63 -3.97 2.31
N ILE A 667 37.94 -4.99 2.84
CA ILE A 667 38.38 -5.72 4.04
C ILE A 667 39.62 -6.58 3.73
N GLN A 668 39.62 -7.31 2.61
CA GLN A 668 40.76 -8.15 2.21
C GLN A 668 42.04 -7.32 2.01
N ALA A 669 41.93 -6.17 1.32
CA ALA A 669 43.00 -5.21 1.12
C ALA A 669 43.43 -4.45 2.40
N GLY A 670 42.64 -4.52 3.49
CA GLY A 670 42.94 -3.83 4.75
C GLY A 670 42.57 -2.34 4.81
N VAL A 671 41.86 -1.84 3.79
CA VAL A 671 41.40 -0.44 3.69
C VAL A 671 40.36 -0.10 4.77
N ILE A 672 39.50 -1.07 5.13
CA ILE A 672 38.46 -0.90 6.15
C ILE A 672 38.47 -2.04 7.18
N SER A 673 37.98 -1.77 8.40
CA SER A 673 37.92 -2.77 9.46
C SER A 673 36.61 -3.55 9.42
N ASN A 674 36.66 -4.88 9.34
CA ASN A 674 35.44 -5.69 9.41
C ASN A 674 34.61 -5.43 10.71
N SER A 675 35.27 -5.09 11.81
CA SER A 675 34.62 -4.83 13.11
C SER A 675 33.89 -3.48 13.22
N LYS A 676 34.22 -2.51 12.36
CA LYS A 676 33.71 -1.11 12.44
C LYS A 676 33.26 -0.55 11.08
N GLY A 677 33.32 -1.34 10.02
CA GLY A 677 33.22 -0.82 8.66
C GLY A 677 34.36 0.16 8.36
N GLY A 678 34.06 1.14 7.51
CA GLY A 678 34.97 2.23 7.20
C GLY A 678 34.56 2.97 5.93
N CYS A 679 35.40 3.92 5.52
CA CYS A 679 35.35 4.50 4.19
C CYS A 679 36.66 4.21 3.46
N GLY A 680 36.60 4.24 2.14
CA GLY A 680 37.78 4.25 1.28
C GLY A 680 37.47 5.02 0.00
N SER A 681 38.51 5.27 -0.79
CA SER A 681 38.34 5.68 -2.19
C SER A 681 38.72 4.51 -3.09
N LEU A 682 38.06 4.40 -4.24
CA LEU A 682 38.50 3.51 -5.32
C LEU A 682 38.55 4.26 -6.65
N SER A 683 39.40 3.80 -7.56
CA SER A 683 39.57 4.34 -8.91
C SER A 683 39.34 3.25 -9.95
N LEU A 684 38.44 3.51 -10.90
CA LEU A 684 38.23 2.61 -12.03
C LEU A 684 39.41 2.69 -13.00
N THR A 685 40.04 1.54 -13.26
CA THR A 685 41.27 1.41 -14.06
C THR A 685 40.98 0.94 -15.50
N GLY A 686 39.72 0.61 -15.81
CA GLY A 686 39.33 0.13 -17.14
C GLY A 686 39.68 -1.33 -17.36
N ASN A 687 40.13 -1.62 -18.58
CA ASN A 687 40.43 -2.98 -19.03
C ASN A 687 41.71 -3.53 -18.37
N PHE A 688 41.62 -4.73 -17.78
CA PHE A 688 42.74 -5.40 -17.11
C PHE A 688 42.78 -6.89 -17.49
N THR A 689 43.97 -7.49 -17.39
CA THR A 689 44.27 -8.87 -17.79
C THR A 689 44.99 -9.62 -16.67
N ASP A 690 44.62 -10.88 -16.44
CA ASP A 690 45.21 -11.77 -15.43
C ASP A 690 45.06 -11.28 -13.98
N PHE A 691 43.86 -11.47 -13.44
CA PHE A 691 43.56 -11.15 -12.05
C PHE A 691 44.12 -12.24 -11.14
N ILE A 692 45.19 -11.93 -10.39
CA ILE A 692 45.89 -12.87 -9.52
C ILE A 692 45.08 -13.10 -8.21
N PRO A 693 44.82 -14.36 -7.79
CA PRO A 693 44.13 -14.67 -6.54
C PRO A 693 45.00 -14.34 -5.31
N PHE A 694 44.35 -13.89 -4.23
CA PHE A 694 45.00 -13.48 -2.99
C PHE A 694 44.26 -14.01 -1.75
N SER A 695 44.90 -13.94 -0.58
CA SER A 695 44.28 -14.29 0.70
C SER A 695 44.84 -13.45 1.84
N SER A 696 43.99 -12.62 2.45
CA SER A 696 44.34 -11.74 3.57
C SER A 696 43.10 -11.39 4.39
N HIS A 697 43.28 -10.96 5.64
CA HIS A 697 42.21 -10.60 6.58
C HIS A 697 41.07 -11.65 6.74
N GLY A 698 41.35 -12.93 6.46
CA GLY A 698 40.37 -14.03 6.50
C GLY A 698 39.57 -14.24 5.22
N LEU A 699 39.83 -13.46 4.15
CA LEU A 699 39.13 -13.53 2.87
C LEU A 699 40.06 -13.99 1.74
N THR A 700 39.56 -14.91 0.92
CA THR A 700 40.24 -15.44 -0.28
C THR A 700 39.52 -14.95 -1.54
N SER A 701 40.28 -14.47 -2.52
CA SER A 701 39.78 -14.07 -3.84
C SER A 701 40.10 -15.13 -4.89
N LEU A 702 39.33 -15.12 -5.98
CA LEU A 702 39.47 -15.99 -7.14
C LEU A 702 40.47 -15.40 -8.14
N GLY A 703 41.04 -16.28 -8.97
CA GLY A 703 41.81 -15.86 -10.14
C GLY A 703 40.91 -15.66 -11.36
N PHE A 704 41.36 -14.87 -12.33
CA PHE A 704 40.74 -14.80 -13.66
C PHE A 704 41.82 -14.56 -14.73
N PRO A 705 42.32 -15.61 -15.41
CA PRO A 705 43.56 -15.56 -16.19
C PRO A 705 43.37 -14.99 -17.61
N THR A 706 42.47 -14.02 -17.79
CA THR A 706 42.17 -13.41 -19.09
C THR A 706 41.68 -11.96 -18.93
N VAL A 707 41.19 -11.36 -20.01
CA VAL A 707 40.83 -9.94 -20.13
C VAL A 707 39.43 -9.62 -19.58
N PHE A 708 39.29 -8.50 -18.85
CA PHE A 708 37.98 -8.01 -18.38
C PHE A 708 37.90 -6.47 -18.40
N PRO A 709 36.81 -5.87 -18.93
CA PRO A 709 36.75 -4.45 -19.27
C PRO A 709 36.59 -3.48 -18.08
N LEU A 710 36.28 -3.98 -16.88
CA LEU A 710 36.05 -3.14 -15.70
C LEU A 710 36.84 -3.68 -14.49
N SER A 711 37.89 -2.95 -14.12
CA SER A 711 38.72 -3.19 -12.94
C SER A 711 38.78 -1.95 -12.05
N PHE A 712 39.05 -2.14 -10.76
CA PHE A 712 39.25 -1.06 -9.79
C PHE A 712 40.40 -1.33 -8.82
N GLN A 713 41.03 -0.26 -8.36
CA GLN A 713 42.06 -0.25 -7.32
C GLN A 713 41.60 0.65 -6.17
N PHE A 714 42.11 0.43 -4.95
CA PHE A 714 41.82 1.28 -3.80
C PHE A 714 42.88 2.38 -3.64
N GLY A 715 42.44 3.59 -3.25
CA GLY A 715 43.33 4.72 -2.97
C GLY A 715 43.69 4.88 -1.49
N ASP A 716 44.88 5.42 -1.21
CA ASP A 716 45.44 5.58 0.15
C ASP A 716 44.64 6.52 1.08
N SER A 717 43.71 7.32 0.54
CA SER A 717 42.93 8.29 1.30
C SER A 717 41.55 8.53 0.69
N THR A 718 40.65 9.11 1.48
CA THR A 718 39.26 9.42 1.13
C THR A 718 38.89 10.78 1.71
N SER A 719 37.96 11.51 1.08
CA SER A 719 37.44 12.79 1.62
C SER A 719 36.44 12.61 2.76
N LEU A 720 35.96 11.37 2.97
CA LEU A 720 34.86 11.06 3.88
C LEU A 720 35.28 11.09 5.36
N THR A 721 34.35 11.53 6.21
CA THR A 721 34.50 11.58 7.67
C THR A 721 33.39 10.78 8.35
N HIS A 722 33.44 10.59 9.69
CA HIS A 722 32.41 9.85 10.44
C HIS A 722 32.15 8.39 9.98
N CYS A 723 33.16 7.74 9.41
CA CYS A 723 33.04 6.46 8.71
C CYS A 723 32.66 5.22 9.56
N ASN A 724 32.89 5.25 10.88
CA ASN A 724 32.62 4.12 11.78
C ASN A 724 31.14 3.70 11.74
N ASP A 725 30.87 2.40 11.68
CA ASP A 725 29.56 1.81 11.92
C ASP A 725 29.26 1.82 13.43
N LEU A 726 28.13 2.41 13.81
CA LEU A 726 27.68 2.61 15.20
C LEU A 726 26.56 1.65 15.62
N ARG A 727 26.20 0.67 14.78
CA ARG A 727 25.15 -0.33 15.06
C ARG A 727 25.25 -0.98 16.44
N ASP A 728 26.43 -1.47 16.79
CA ASP A 728 26.66 -2.14 18.08
C ASP A 728 26.53 -1.18 19.27
N GLY A 729 26.91 0.09 19.09
CA GLY A 729 26.71 1.16 20.08
C GLY A 729 25.24 1.51 20.27
N ALA A 730 24.49 1.63 19.18
CA ALA A 730 23.04 1.86 19.20
C ALA A 730 22.27 0.65 19.78
N LEU A 731 22.75 -0.57 19.54
CA LEU A 731 22.23 -1.79 20.18
C LEU A 731 22.48 -1.77 21.69
N ALA A 732 23.72 -1.55 22.14
CA ALA A 732 24.04 -1.48 23.56
C ALA A 732 23.22 -0.40 24.28
N TYR A 733 23.07 0.78 23.68
CA TYR A 733 22.21 1.87 24.16
C TYR A 733 20.74 1.42 24.30
N ASN A 734 20.16 0.81 23.27
CA ASN A 734 18.76 0.36 23.32
C ASN A 734 18.53 -0.82 24.28
N VAL A 735 19.50 -1.72 24.45
CA VAL A 735 19.49 -2.80 25.45
C VAL A 735 19.50 -2.22 26.86
N LEU A 736 20.34 -1.22 27.14
CA LEU A 736 20.39 -0.54 28.43
C LEU A 736 19.08 0.22 28.73
N VAL A 737 18.53 0.95 27.77
CA VAL A 737 17.26 1.68 27.92
C VAL A 737 16.09 0.70 28.14
N THR A 738 15.99 -0.38 27.35
CA THR A 738 14.93 -1.38 27.56
C THR A 738 15.06 -2.10 28.90
N SER A 739 16.27 -2.41 29.34
CA SER A 739 16.51 -2.98 30.68
C SER A 739 16.12 -2.01 31.80
N ALA A 740 16.44 -0.72 31.66
CA ALA A 740 16.05 0.31 32.61
C ALA A 740 14.52 0.49 32.71
N LEU A 741 13.77 0.29 31.62
CA LEU A 741 12.30 0.32 31.64
C LEU A 741 11.71 -0.83 32.48
N PHE A 742 12.28 -2.03 32.43
CA PHE A 742 11.85 -3.17 33.25
C PHE A 742 12.31 -3.06 34.72
N ILE A 743 13.51 -2.57 34.98
CA ILE A 743 14.13 -2.62 36.33
C ILE A 743 13.90 -1.33 37.12
N LEU A 744 14.16 -0.17 36.51
CA LEU A 744 14.19 1.13 37.18
C LEU A 744 12.82 1.83 37.11
N PHE A 745 12.37 2.19 35.91
CA PHE A 745 11.22 3.09 35.72
C PHE A 745 9.85 2.40 35.86
N ARG A 746 9.78 1.09 35.54
CA ARG A 746 8.62 0.20 35.78
C ARG A 746 7.24 0.83 35.46
N PRO A 747 7.03 1.39 34.25
CA PRO A 747 5.76 2.01 33.88
C PRO A 747 4.61 0.99 33.86
N LYS A 748 3.38 1.44 33.58
CA LYS A 748 2.23 0.53 33.38
C LYS A 748 2.56 -0.44 32.22
N SER A 749 2.21 -1.72 32.34
CA SER A 749 2.61 -2.75 31.36
C SER A 749 2.24 -2.43 29.90
N ILE A 750 1.14 -1.71 29.67
CA ILE A 750 0.76 -1.24 28.32
C ILE A 750 1.74 -0.19 27.76
N VAL A 751 2.29 0.68 28.60
CA VAL A 751 3.30 1.68 28.22
C VAL A 751 4.65 1.02 27.99
N LEU A 752 5.03 0.05 28.84
CA LEU A 752 6.22 -0.78 28.63
C LEU A 752 6.16 -1.52 27.28
N TYR A 753 5.01 -2.12 26.97
CA TYR A 753 4.74 -2.80 25.71
C TYR A 753 4.90 -1.88 24.48
N TRP A 754 4.27 -0.70 24.49
CA TRP A 754 4.46 0.29 23.41
C TRP A 754 5.89 0.81 23.32
N SER A 755 6.59 0.95 24.45
CA SER A 755 8.01 1.34 24.46
C SER A 755 8.88 0.31 23.74
N LEU A 756 8.65 -1.00 23.96
CA LEU A 756 9.35 -2.06 23.24
C LEU A 756 9.06 -2.03 21.74
N ILE A 757 7.82 -1.78 21.33
CA ILE A 757 7.45 -1.67 19.91
C ILE A 757 8.20 -0.51 19.24
N CYS A 758 8.16 0.67 19.85
CA CYS A 758 8.85 1.85 19.31
C CYS A 758 10.37 1.64 19.27
N ILE A 759 10.99 1.15 20.36
CA ILE A 759 12.44 0.93 20.41
C ILE A 759 12.86 -0.16 19.41
N GLY A 760 12.13 -1.28 19.34
CA GLY A 760 12.42 -2.38 18.44
C GLY A 760 12.30 -2.01 16.96
N PHE A 761 11.16 -1.42 16.56
CA PHE A 761 10.91 -1.02 15.17
C PHE A 761 11.96 -0.02 14.68
N TRP A 762 12.19 1.07 15.44
CA TRP A 762 13.16 2.09 15.05
C TRP A 762 14.61 1.62 15.16
N HIS A 763 14.92 0.62 16.00
CA HIS A 763 16.25 -0.01 15.99
C HIS A 763 16.54 -0.74 14.68
N VAL A 764 15.55 -1.48 14.15
CA VAL A 764 15.71 -2.20 12.87
C VAL A 764 15.82 -1.22 11.71
N VAL A 765 14.89 -0.26 11.62
CA VAL A 765 14.85 0.76 10.55
C VAL A 765 16.13 1.60 10.49
N LEU A 766 16.67 2.02 11.63
CA LEU A 766 17.77 3.00 11.66
C LEU A 766 19.16 2.37 11.79
N PHE A 767 19.27 1.14 12.32
CA PHE A 767 20.56 0.52 12.64
C PHE A 767 20.68 -0.91 12.11
N SER A 768 19.94 -1.89 12.65
CA SER A 768 20.30 -3.30 12.43
C SER A 768 20.04 -3.82 11.02
N GLN A 769 18.99 -3.34 10.34
CA GLN A 769 18.63 -3.78 8.98
C GLN A 769 17.83 -2.70 8.22
N PRO A 770 18.44 -1.54 7.90
CA PRO A 770 17.77 -0.43 7.23
C PRO A 770 17.36 -0.77 5.79
N MET A 771 16.23 -0.23 5.33
CA MET A 771 15.70 -0.39 3.96
C MET A 771 16.49 0.44 2.91
N GLY A 772 17.76 0.06 2.74
CA GLY A 772 18.75 0.80 1.96
C GLY A 772 19.40 1.95 2.77
N PRO A 773 20.60 2.42 2.38
CA PRO A 773 21.22 3.59 2.96
C PRO A 773 20.99 4.85 2.07
N PRO A 774 20.82 6.04 2.68
CA PRO A 774 20.38 6.24 4.07
C PRO A 774 18.96 5.63 4.27
N PRO A 775 18.55 5.34 5.52
CA PRO A 775 17.27 4.69 5.80
C PRO A 775 16.08 5.46 5.21
N LYS A 776 15.23 4.75 4.46
CA LYS A 776 14.00 5.28 3.85
C LYS A 776 12.91 5.54 4.90
N LEU A 777 13.01 6.70 5.55
CA LEU A 777 12.12 7.09 6.67
C LEU A 777 10.67 7.23 6.23
N ASP A 778 10.42 7.67 4.99
CA ASP A 778 9.10 7.76 4.36
C ASP A 778 8.37 6.41 4.34
N LEU A 779 9.06 5.37 3.83
CA LEU A 779 8.56 4.01 3.79
C LEU A 779 8.42 3.41 5.19
N ALA A 780 9.37 3.71 6.09
CA ALA A 780 9.32 3.27 7.48
C ALA A 780 8.12 3.85 8.24
N PHE A 781 7.83 5.15 8.11
CA PHE A 781 6.64 5.76 8.72
C PHE A 781 5.33 5.20 8.13
N GLY A 782 5.30 4.93 6.82
CA GLY A 782 4.17 4.26 6.18
C GLY A 782 3.90 2.86 6.76
N THR A 783 4.94 2.05 6.91
CA THR A 783 4.86 0.68 7.47
C THR A 783 4.60 0.68 9.00
N PHE A 784 5.03 1.71 9.73
CA PHE A 784 4.86 1.79 11.18
C PHE A 784 3.38 1.82 11.62
N LEU A 785 2.50 2.48 10.85
CA LEU A 785 1.07 2.59 11.21
C LEU A 785 0.33 1.23 11.21
N PRO A 786 0.43 0.37 10.17
CA PRO A 786 -0.06 -1.00 10.23
C PRO A 786 0.62 -1.87 11.32
N VAL A 787 1.92 -1.68 11.57
CA VAL A 787 2.64 -2.36 12.65
C VAL A 787 2.03 -2.05 14.02
N LEU A 788 1.71 -0.77 14.30
CA LEU A 788 1.02 -0.38 15.53
C LEU A 788 -0.38 -1.00 15.64
N PHE A 789 -1.14 -1.06 14.54
CA PHE A 789 -2.47 -1.68 14.54
C PHE A 789 -2.43 -3.19 14.87
N ILE A 790 -1.53 -3.93 14.23
CA ILE A 790 -1.34 -5.37 14.49
C ILE A 790 -0.83 -5.60 15.92
N ALA A 791 0.10 -4.76 16.39
CA ALA A 791 0.61 -4.83 17.75
C ALA A 791 -0.45 -4.51 18.82
N TYR A 792 -1.45 -3.67 18.53
CA TYR A 792 -2.64 -3.54 19.38
C TYR A 792 -3.47 -4.83 19.41
N GLY A 793 -3.59 -5.54 18.29
CA GLY A 793 -4.15 -6.90 18.23
C GLY A 793 -3.42 -7.87 19.17
N PHE A 794 -2.10 -7.92 19.12
CA PHE A 794 -1.28 -8.74 20.04
C PHE A 794 -1.48 -8.35 21.52
N TRP A 795 -1.63 -7.06 21.83
CA TRP A 795 -1.97 -6.61 23.19
C TRP A 795 -3.32 -7.17 23.64
N ARG A 796 -4.34 -7.07 22.79
CA ARG A 796 -5.71 -7.55 23.07
C ARG A 796 -5.81 -9.07 23.19
N LEU A 797 -4.99 -9.82 22.47
CA LEU A 797 -5.03 -11.29 22.40
C LEU A 797 -4.07 -12.00 23.37
N ALA A 798 -2.88 -11.46 23.64
CA ALA A 798 -1.84 -12.18 24.40
C ALA A 798 -1.17 -11.35 25.50
N PHE A 799 -0.57 -10.19 25.17
CA PHE A 799 0.32 -9.49 26.12
C PHE A 799 -0.40 -8.98 27.38
N ARG A 800 -1.67 -8.56 27.27
CA ARG A 800 -2.46 -8.08 28.43
C ARG A 800 -2.67 -9.12 29.54
N PHE A 801 -2.47 -10.41 29.25
CA PHE A 801 -2.63 -11.50 30.21
C PHE A 801 -1.31 -11.90 30.89
N VAL A 802 -0.18 -11.66 30.21
CA VAL A 802 1.15 -12.16 30.65
C VAL A 802 2.01 -11.03 31.19
N LEU A 803 2.22 -9.95 30.44
CA LEU A 803 3.12 -8.87 30.85
C LEU A 803 2.73 -8.17 32.18
N PRO A 804 1.45 -8.06 32.56
CA PRO A 804 1.09 -7.59 33.91
C PRO A 804 1.40 -8.59 35.04
N ALA A 805 1.34 -9.90 34.77
CA ALA A 805 1.56 -10.94 35.77
C ALA A 805 3.01 -10.99 36.28
N PHE A 806 3.96 -10.58 35.45
CA PHE A 806 5.39 -10.53 35.76
C PHE A 806 5.85 -9.20 36.40
N ARG A 807 4.94 -8.24 36.65
CA ARG A 807 5.30 -6.89 37.15
C ARG A 807 5.83 -6.87 38.60
N SER A 808 5.69 -7.97 39.35
CA SER A 808 6.24 -8.19 40.69
C SER A 808 7.68 -8.74 40.70
N MET A 809 8.28 -8.98 39.53
CA MET A 809 9.64 -9.53 39.39
C MET A 809 10.40 -8.76 38.29
N PRO A 810 10.84 -7.52 38.56
CA PRO A 810 11.43 -6.64 37.54
C PRO A 810 12.71 -7.18 36.88
N LEU A 811 13.59 -7.88 37.60
CA LEU A 811 14.81 -8.45 37.03
C LEU A 811 14.53 -9.72 36.22
N GLU A 812 13.70 -10.62 36.75
CA GLU A 812 13.28 -11.85 36.08
C GLU A 812 12.49 -11.51 34.80
N SER A 813 11.55 -10.57 34.88
CA SER A 813 10.75 -10.12 33.72
C SER A 813 11.59 -9.41 32.66
N CYS A 814 12.63 -8.66 33.06
CA CYS A 814 13.63 -8.10 32.16
C CYS A 814 14.32 -9.22 31.36
N VAL A 815 14.89 -10.22 32.05
CA VAL A 815 15.59 -11.34 31.40
C VAL A 815 14.65 -12.17 30.52
N LEU A 816 13.44 -12.50 31.00
CA LEU A 816 12.47 -13.32 30.27
C LEU A 816 12.00 -12.66 28.97
N TYR A 817 11.63 -11.37 28.99
CA TYR A 817 11.17 -10.69 27.78
C TYR A 817 12.32 -10.26 26.87
N LEU A 818 13.40 -9.66 27.40
CA LEU A 818 14.44 -9.06 26.57
C LEU A 818 15.36 -10.08 25.89
N SER A 819 15.57 -11.25 26.49
CA SER A 819 16.38 -12.33 25.86
C SER A 819 15.76 -12.79 24.54
N GLY A 820 14.46 -13.14 24.55
CA GLY A 820 13.72 -13.45 23.32
C GLY A 820 13.62 -12.26 22.38
N PHE A 821 13.26 -11.08 22.90
CA PHE A 821 13.02 -9.88 22.10
C PHE A 821 14.24 -9.45 21.29
N TRP A 822 15.41 -9.31 21.91
CA TRP A 822 16.62 -8.89 21.17
C TRP A 822 17.11 -9.96 20.19
N VAL A 823 16.95 -11.24 20.50
CA VAL A 823 17.23 -12.35 19.57
C VAL A 823 16.33 -12.31 18.33
N GLY A 824 15.05 -11.93 18.48
CA GLY A 824 14.11 -11.77 17.36
C GLY A 824 14.30 -10.46 16.57
N ILE A 825 14.62 -9.35 17.23
CA ILE A 825 14.92 -8.06 16.58
C ILE A 825 16.16 -8.17 15.67
N LEU A 826 17.17 -8.92 16.13
CA LEU A 826 18.44 -9.14 15.43
C LEU A 826 18.42 -10.43 14.59
N ASN A 827 17.29 -10.75 13.93
CA ASN A 827 17.13 -11.96 13.11
C ASN A 827 18.30 -12.17 12.12
N ASN A 828 18.78 -11.08 11.52
CA ASN A 828 19.92 -11.03 10.60
C ASN A 828 21.28 -11.39 11.22
N LEU A 829 21.39 -11.35 12.55
CA LEU A 829 22.58 -11.74 13.31
C LEU A 829 22.37 -13.05 14.10
N THR A 830 21.14 -13.58 14.16
CA THR A 830 20.78 -14.77 14.95
C THR A 830 20.33 -15.93 14.07
N PHE A 831 19.12 -15.88 13.50
CA PHE A 831 18.53 -16.96 12.74
C PHE A 831 19.05 -17.03 11.29
N ASP A 832 19.29 -15.89 10.63
CA ASP A 832 19.79 -15.86 9.24
C ASP A 832 21.25 -16.33 9.13
N ARG A 833 21.99 -16.37 10.26
CA ARG A 833 23.33 -16.97 10.36
C ARG A 833 23.32 -18.50 10.43
N LEU A 834 22.17 -19.12 10.67
CA LEU A 834 22.06 -20.58 10.64
C LEU A 834 22.26 -21.10 9.21
N PRO A 835 22.77 -22.33 9.01
CA PRO A 835 22.96 -22.92 7.67
C PRO A 835 21.64 -23.37 7.01
N LEU A 836 20.57 -22.58 7.12
CA LEU A 836 19.19 -22.90 6.71
C LEU A 836 18.51 -21.70 6.02
N SER A 837 18.92 -21.39 4.78
CA SER A 837 18.28 -20.33 3.97
C SER A 837 17.07 -20.83 3.15
N ARG A 838 17.05 -22.11 2.77
CA ARG A 838 15.96 -22.76 2.02
C ARG A 838 15.75 -24.19 2.54
N LEU A 839 14.50 -24.67 2.61
CA LEU A 839 14.14 -26.03 3.06
C LEU A 839 14.03 -27.05 1.91
N THR A 840 14.73 -26.79 0.82
CA THR A 840 14.83 -27.68 -0.36
C THR A 840 15.87 -28.78 -0.11
N SER A 841 15.64 -29.97 -0.69
CA SER A 841 16.59 -31.09 -0.60
C SER A 841 17.97 -30.76 -1.17
N SER A 842 18.04 -30.02 -2.28
CA SER A 842 19.29 -29.57 -2.90
C SER A 842 20.19 -28.80 -1.93
N ASP A 843 19.61 -27.88 -1.17
CA ASP A 843 20.37 -26.90 -0.40
C ASP A 843 20.72 -27.46 0.98
N LEU A 844 19.88 -28.34 1.53
CA LEU A 844 20.17 -29.15 2.71
C LEU A 844 21.36 -30.09 2.52
N HIS A 845 21.58 -30.61 1.30
CA HIS A 845 22.74 -31.45 0.99
C HIS A 845 24.01 -30.67 0.61
N LYS A 846 23.87 -29.48 0.01
CA LYS A 846 25.01 -28.61 -0.36
C LYS A 846 25.68 -27.93 0.84
N ARG A 847 24.92 -27.59 1.89
CA ARG A 847 25.40 -26.74 2.99
C ARG A 847 25.71 -27.57 4.25
N SER A 848 26.99 -27.65 4.60
CA SER A 848 27.46 -28.40 5.77
C SER A 848 26.79 -27.91 7.08
N GLY A 849 26.36 -28.85 7.91
CA GLY A 849 25.65 -28.55 9.17
C GLY A 849 24.15 -28.20 9.03
N ALA A 850 23.61 -28.02 7.82
CA ALA A 850 22.21 -27.67 7.59
C ALA A 850 21.24 -28.70 8.21
N ILE A 851 21.40 -29.98 7.86
CA ILE A 851 20.54 -31.08 8.35
C ILE A 851 20.56 -31.18 9.89
N ALA A 852 21.74 -31.08 10.51
CA ALA A 852 21.87 -31.10 11.97
C ALA A 852 21.15 -29.93 12.63
N THR A 853 21.29 -28.73 12.06
CA THR A 853 20.59 -27.52 12.54
C THR A 853 19.07 -27.67 12.42
N LEU A 854 18.59 -28.24 11.31
CA LEU A 854 17.15 -28.47 11.08
C LEU A 854 16.57 -29.43 12.12
N VAL A 855 17.27 -30.53 12.41
CA VAL A 855 16.83 -31.51 13.42
C VAL A 855 16.75 -30.86 14.81
N VAL A 856 17.77 -30.10 15.22
CA VAL A 856 17.78 -29.40 16.52
C VAL A 856 16.65 -28.37 16.60
N LEU A 857 16.45 -27.56 15.56
CA LEU A 857 15.40 -26.56 15.51
C LEU A 857 14.00 -27.18 15.58
N VAL A 858 13.74 -28.26 14.84
CA VAL A 858 12.48 -29.01 14.87
C VAL A 858 12.22 -29.61 16.26
N VAL A 859 13.22 -30.20 16.90
CA VAL A 859 13.09 -30.72 18.27
C VAL A 859 12.72 -29.61 19.27
N ILE A 860 13.37 -28.45 19.20
CA ILE A 860 13.06 -27.29 20.07
C ILE A 860 11.62 -26.81 19.83
N ILE A 861 11.20 -26.66 18.58
CA ILE A 861 9.84 -26.22 18.22
C ILE A 861 8.78 -27.23 18.70
N VAL A 862 9.02 -28.52 18.53
CA VAL A 862 8.11 -29.59 18.98
C VAL A 862 7.99 -29.60 20.50
N LEU A 863 9.09 -29.47 21.25
CA LEU A 863 9.07 -29.37 22.71
C LEU A 863 8.33 -28.11 23.19
N ALA A 864 8.56 -26.97 22.54
CA ALA A 864 7.86 -25.72 22.83
C ALA A 864 6.34 -25.83 22.58
N ALA A 865 5.94 -26.45 21.47
CA ALA A 865 4.55 -26.70 21.12
C ALA A 865 3.86 -27.67 22.08
N ILE A 866 4.50 -28.80 22.44
CA ILE A 866 4.00 -29.75 23.44
C ILE A 866 3.79 -29.07 24.79
N ASN A 867 4.74 -28.22 25.21
CA ASN A 867 4.59 -27.45 26.44
C ASN A 867 3.39 -26.48 26.37
N GLN A 868 3.25 -25.68 25.30
CA GLN A 868 2.12 -24.76 25.20
C GLN A 868 0.77 -25.50 25.09
N ILE A 869 0.69 -26.61 24.35
CA ILE A 869 -0.51 -27.48 24.35
C ILE A 869 -0.84 -27.95 25.77
N ARG A 870 0.16 -28.37 26.57
CA ARG A 870 -0.03 -28.75 27.99
C ARG A 870 -0.54 -27.58 28.85
N VAL A 871 -0.07 -26.36 28.61
CA VAL A 871 -0.51 -25.12 29.30
C VAL A 871 -1.95 -24.76 28.92
N ILE A 872 -2.27 -24.69 27.62
CA ILE A 872 -3.62 -24.36 27.12
C ILE A 872 -4.64 -25.45 27.54
N ARG A 873 -4.21 -26.71 27.69
CA ARG A 873 -5.05 -27.80 28.22
C ARG A 873 -5.41 -27.60 29.69
N LYS A 874 -4.48 -27.14 30.53
CA LYS A 874 -4.72 -26.90 31.97
C LYS A 874 -5.83 -25.89 32.24
N THR A 875 -6.11 -24.97 31.30
CA THR A 875 -7.12 -23.90 31.48
C THR A 875 -8.49 -24.22 30.89
N GLY A 876 -8.63 -25.34 30.15
CA GLY A 876 -9.87 -25.72 29.47
C GLY A 876 -10.17 -24.93 28.19
N TRP A 877 -9.18 -24.21 27.65
CA TRP A 877 -9.28 -23.45 26.39
C TRP A 877 -8.80 -24.23 25.16
N LEU A 878 -8.13 -25.37 25.30
CA LEU A 878 -7.49 -26.09 24.19
C LEU A 878 -8.39 -26.35 22.96
N PRO A 879 -9.66 -26.81 23.09
CA PRO A 879 -10.51 -27.03 21.91
C PRO A 879 -10.83 -25.75 21.12
N TYR A 880 -10.84 -24.58 21.77
CA TYR A 880 -11.09 -23.29 21.12
C TYR A 880 -9.89 -22.85 20.28
N TYR A 881 -8.67 -22.96 20.82
CA TYR A 881 -7.46 -22.67 20.06
C TYR A 881 -7.23 -23.68 18.93
N ILE A 882 -7.44 -24.98 19.17
CA ILE A 882 -7.36 -26.01 18.11
C ILE A 882 -8.33 -25.70 16.96
N GLY A 883 -9.57 -25.28 17.24
CA GLY A 883 -10.52 -24.90 16.20
C GLY A 883 -10.01 -23.78 15.28
N TRP A 884 -9.44 -22.72 15.85
CA TRP A 884 -8.86 -21.62 15.07
C TRP A 884 -7.59 -22.01 14.31
N TYR A 885 -6.70 -22.83 14.90
CA TYR A 885 -5.50 -23.32 14.21
C TYR A 885 -5.84 -24.28 13.07
N ILE A 886 -6.88 -25.13 13.21
CA ILE A 886 -7.40 -25.95 12.10
C ILE A 886 -7.99 -25.07 11.00
N ALA A 887 -8.81 -24.06 11.34
CA ALA A 887 -9.38 -23.14 10.35
C ALA A 887 -8.28 -22.38 9.59
N GLY A 888 -7.28 -21.84 10.29
CA GLY A 888 -6.13 -21.18 9.67
C GLY A 888 -5.28 -22.14 8.82
N GLY A 889 -5.08 -23.38 9.25
CA GLY A 889 -4.38 -24.42 8.49
C GLY A 889 -5.13 -24.82 7.21
N LEU A 890 -6.46 -24.89 7.24
CA LEU A 890 -7.28 -25.14 6.05
C LEU A 890 -7.23 -23.96 5.06
N VAL A 891 -7.24 -22.71 5.56
CA VAL A 891 -7.02 -21.53 4.69
C VAL A 891 -5.63 -21.55 4.08
N ALA A 892 -4.57 -21.84 4.86
CA ALA A 892 -3.22 -21.97 4.35
C ALA A 892 -3.08 -23.08 3.30
N LEU A 893 -3.76 -24.22 3.49
CA LEU A 893 -3.82 -25.31 2.51
C LEU A 893 -4.49 -24.88 1.21
N VAL A 894 -5.62 -24.16 1.26
CA VAL A 894 -6.29 -23.63 0.07
C VAL A 894 -5.41 -22.63 -0.67
N LEU A 895 -4.73 -21.73 0.05
CA LEU A 895 -3.79 -20.77 -0.53
C LEU A 895 -2.57 -21.46 -1.18
N ALA A 896 -2.07 -22.54 -0.58
CA ALA A 896 -0.97 -23.35 -1.10
C ALA A 896 -1.35 -24.28 -2.26
N LEU A 897 -2.64 -24.37 -2.63
CA LEU A 897 -3.16 -25.13 -3.77
C LEU A 897 -3.55 -24.24 -4.97
N LEU A 898 -3.26 -22.94 -4.91
CA LEU A 898 -3.46 -22.03 -6.03
C LEU A 898 -2.39 -22.27 -7.12
N PRO A 899 -2.76 -22.32 -8.41
CA PRO A 899 -1.79 -22.47 -9.50
C PRO A 899 -0.86 -21.25 -9.60
N ASP A 900 0.35 -21.49 -10.12
CA ASP A 900 1.42 -20.51 -10.40
C ASP A 900 1.94 -19.67 -9.21
N LEU A 901 1.33 -19.87 -8.03
CA LEU A 901 1.70 -19.23 -6.76
C LEU A 901 2.31 -20.25 -5.80
N SER A 902 3.28 -19.78 -5.03
CA SER A 902 4.04 -20.56 -4.07
C SER A 902 3.86 -19.99 -2.67
N PHE A 903 3.65 -20.87 -1.69
CA PHE A 903 3.40 -20.49 -0.31
C PHE A 903 4.71 -20.16 0.42
N ARG A 904 4.95 -18.88 0.70
CA ARG A 904 6.12 -18.39 1.43
C ARG A 904 5.70 -17.81 2.78
N LEU A 905 6.00 -18.54 3.84
CA LEU A 905 5.64 -18.14 5.20
C LEU A 905 6.77 -17.30 5.85
N HIS A 906 6.68 -15.98 5.72
CA HIS A 906 7.59 -15.04 6.37
C HIS A 906 7.54 -15.13 7.91
N HIS A 907 8.68 -14.86 8.58
CA HIS A 907 8.83 -14.95 10.03
C HIS A 907 7.89 -14.02 10.80
N TYR A 908 7.54 -12.86 10.24
CA TYR A 908 6.53 -11.97 10.84
C TYR A 908 5.11 -12.59 10.81
N ILE A 909 4.79 -13.43 9.82
CA ILE A 909 3.51 -14.15 9.73
C ILE A 909 3.47 -15.29 10.74
N LEU A 910 4.57 -16.03 10.90
CA LEU A 910 4.74 -17.00 11.99
C LEU A 910 4.50 -16.34 13.36
N ALA A 911 5.05 -15.15 13.59
CA ALA A 911 4.80 -14.39 14.81
C ALA A 911 3.31 -14.05 15.01
N ILE A 912 2.63 -13.52 13.98
CA ILE A 912 1.18 -13.22 14.04
C ILE A 912 0.37 -14.45 14.44
N VAL A 913 0.66 -15.62 13.84
CA VAL A 913 -0.07 -16.88 14.07
C VAL A 913 0.21 -17.46 15.46
N LEU A 914 1.45 -17.38 15.95
CA LEU A 914 1.87 -18.03 17.19
C LEU A 914 1.62 -17.20 18.46
N ILE A 915 1.61 -15.86 18.37
CA ILE A 915 1.40 -14.97 19.55
C ILE A 915 0.12 -15.30 20.35
N PRO A 916 -1.06 -15.54 19.74
CA PRO A 916 -2.26 -15.94 20.49
C PRO A 916 -2.08 -17.20 21.35
N GLY A 917 -1.25 -18.16 20.91
CA GLY A 917 -0.94 -19.37 21.68
C GLY A 917 -0.16 -19.11 22.98
N THR A 918 0.43 -17.93 23.13
CA THR A 918 1.24 -17.52 24.29
C THR A 918 0.44 -16.78 25.38
N ALA A 919 -0.88 -16.66 25.25
CA ALA A 919 -1.74 -15.81 26.11
C ALA A 919 -1.89 -16.24 27.60
N PHE A 920 -0.98 -17.06 28.12
CA PHE A 920 -1.06 -17.71 29.43
C PHE A 920 0.16 -17.34 30.29
N PRO A 921 -0.01 -16.95 31.57
CA PRO A 921 1.06 -16.39 32.40
C PRO A 921 2.08 -17.45 32.84
N THR A 922 3.02 -17.79 31.96
CA THR A 922 4.14 -18.70 32.24
C THR A 922 5.46 -18.10 31.77
N ARG A 923 6.57 -18.52 32.39
CA ARG A 923 7.92 -18.03 32.08
C ARG A 923 8.29 -18.23 30.60
N LEU A 924 7.98 -19.42 30.07
CA LEU A 924 8.17 -19.74 28.66
C LEU A 924 7.27 -18.88 27.75
N SER A 925 6.03 -18.58 28.17
CA SER A 925 5.17 -17.65 27.42
C SER A 925 5.74 -16.23 27.34
N ALA A 926 6.40 -15.74 28.38
CA ALA A 926 7.07 -14.44 28.36
C ALA A 926 8.25 -14.40 27.37
N ILE A 927 9.10 -15.44 27.38
CA ILE A 927 10.19 -15.60 26.41
C ILE A 927 9.65 -15.68 24.98
N TYR A 928 8.60 -16.48 24.74
CA TYR A 928 8.01 -16.63 23.42
C TYR A 928 7.32 -15.34 22.95
N GLN A 929 6.69 -14.58 23.86
CA GLN A 929 6.16 -13.26 23.53
C GLN A 929 7.26 -12.27 23.14
N GLY A 930 8.36 -12.22 23.89
CA GLY A 930 9.54 -11.43 23.52
C GLY A 930 10.03 -11.79 22.11
N LEU A 931 10.33 -13.07 21.89
CA LEU A 931 10.87 -13.59 20.63
C LEU A 931 9.95 -13.32 19.43
N LEU A 932 8.66 -13.67 19.53
CA LEU A 932 7.72 -13.48 18.44
C LEU A 932 7.46 -12.00 18.15
N LEU A 933 7.44 -11.12 19.17
CA LEU A 933 7.37 -9.68 18.95
C LEU A 933 8.64 -9.16 18.24
N GLY A 934 9.82 -9.64 18.63
CA GLY A 934 11.08 -9.31 17.96
C GLY A 934 11.07 -9.71 16.49
N LEU A 935 10.69 -10.96 16.18
CA LEU A 935 10.59 -11.48 14.82
C LEU A 935 9.54 -10.73 13.96
N PHE A 936 8.40 -10.37 14.57
CA PHE A 936 7.40 -9.55 13.90
C PHE A 936 7.94 -8.15 13.54
N LEU A 937 8.58 -7.48 14.49
CA LEU A 937 9.13 -6.14 14.29
C LEU A 937 10.31 -6.15 13.33
N ASN A 938 11.21 -7.14 13.40
CA ASN A 938 12.28 -7.32 12.41
C ASN A 938 11.70 -7.49 11.00
N GLY A 939 10.84 -8.49 10.79
CA GLY A 939 10.33 -8.80 9.46
C GLY A 939 9.56 -7.63 8.83
N THR A 940 8.70 -6.97 9.61
CA THR A 940 7.94 -5.82 9.12
C THR A 940 8.78 -4.55 8.94
N ALA A 941 9.79 -4.28 9.78
CA ALA A 941 10.63 -3.09 9.65
C ALA A 941 11.69 -3.20 8.54
N ALA A 942 12.23 -4.40 8.30
CA ALA A 942 13.28 -4.64 7.30
C ALA A 942 12.74 -4.93 5.90
N PHE A 943 11.59 -5.59 5.78
CA PHE A 943 11.03 -6.07 4.51
C PHE A 943 9.60 -5.57 4.22
N GLY A 944 8.90 -4.99 5.21
CA GLY A 944 7.49 -4.60 5.07
C GLY A 944 6.52 -5.78 5.23
N PHE A 945 5.37 -5.69 4.56
CA PHE A 945 4.29 -6.68 4.63
C PHE A 945 4.25 -7.56 3.38
N ASP A 946 5.33 -8.32 3.16
CA ASP A 946 5.48 -9.19 1.99
C ASP A 946 4.44 -10.32 1.93
N SER A 947 3.88 -10.51 0.73
CA SER A 947 2.81 -11.48 0.48
C SER A 947 3.18 -12.91 0.91
N ILE A 948 2.20 -13.62 1.50
CA ILE A 948 2.29 -15.05 1.82
C ILE A 948 2.30 -15.95 0.56
N LEU A 949 1.90 -15.37 -0.59
CA LEU A 949 1.94 -15.99 -1.90
C LEU A 949 2.86 -15.18 -2.82
N GLN A 950 3.87 -15.84 -3.38
CA GLN A 950 4.81 -15.26 -4.35
C GLN A 950 4.87 -16.16 -5.58
N THR A 951 5.22 -15.64 -6.76
CA THR A 951 5.34 -16.49 -7.96
C THR A 951 6.58 -17.38 -7.86
N ALA A 952 6.61 -18.46 -8.64
CA ALA A 952 7.80 -19.30 -8.77
C ALA A 952 9.03 -18.52 -9.30
N ALA A 953 8.84 -17.39 -9.98
CA ALA A 953 9.91 -16.49 -10.41
C ALA A 953 10.43 -15.63 -9.25
N ASP A 954 9.55 -15.06 -8.42
CA ASP A 954 9.93 -14.25 -7.25
C ASP A 954 10.77 -15.06 -6.22
N LEU A 955 10.44 -16.34 -6.02
CA LEU A 955 11.23 -17.23 -5.17
C LEU A 955 12.62 -17.57 -5.72
N ARG A 956 12.75 -17.60 -7.06
CA ARG A 956 13.96 -18.06 -7.74
C ARG A 956 15.11 -17.07 -7.55
N GLN A 957 14.81 -15.78 -7.54
CA GLN A 957 15.79 -14.70 -7.44
C GLN A 957 16.82 -14.79 -8.58
N ASP A 958 18.10 -14.95 -8.25
CA ASP A 958 19.23 -15.16 -9.16
C ASP A 958 19.67 -16.64 -9.28
N ALA A 959 18.81 -17.60 -8.90
CA ALA A 959 19.03 -19.01 -9.20
C ALA A 959 18.71 -19.33 -10.69
N PRO A 960 19.34 -20.37 -11.28
CA PRO A 960 19.04 -20.83 -12.63
C PRO A 960 17.55 -21.08 -12.89
N LEU A 961 17.11 -20.75 -14.09
CA LEU A 961 15.74 -20.81 -14.58
C LEU A 961 15.21 -22.24 -14.73
N GLY A 962 16.11 -23.19 -15.00
CA GLY A 962 15.79 -24.55 -15.43
C GLY A 962 15.40 -24.61 -16.91
N SER A 963 15.94 -23.71 -17.75
CA SER A 963 15.64 -23.68 -19.19
C SER A 963 16.47 -24.67 -19.98
N ASP A 964 15.99 -25.03 -21.18
CA ASP A 964 16.78 -25.78 -22.16
C ASP A 964 18.08 -25.04 -22.51
N LEU A 965 19.16 -25.81 -22.60
CA LEU A 965 20.52 -25.29 -22.81
C LEU A 965 20.95 -25.53 -24.26
N PRO A 966 21.41 -24.49 -24.99
CA PRO A 966 21.96 -24.65 -26.33
C PRO A 966 23.11 -25.66 -26.41
N VAL A 967 23.15 -26.42 -27.51
CA VAL A 967 24.20 -27.42 -27.76
C VAL A 967 25.30 -26.81 -28.62
N TRP A 968 26.54 -26.90 -28.14
CA TRP A 968 27.72 -26.52 -28.89
C TRP A 968 28.03 -27.54 -29.99
N PHE A 969 28.17 -27.08 -31.23
CA PHE A 969 28.64 -27.93 -32.33
C PHE A 969 30.17 -28.04 -32.29
N THR A 970 30.86 -26.92 -32.03
CA THR A 970 32.30 -26.91 -31.76
C THR A 970 32.62 -27.68 -30.49
N ASN A 971 33.50 -28.67 -30.62
CA ASN A 971 33.93 -29.55 -29.55
C ASN A 971 35.39 -30.01 -29.75
N SER A 972 35.93 -30.68 -28.74
CA SER A 972 37.32 -31.13 -28.65
C SER A 972 37.76 -32.14 -29.73
N THR A 973 36.88 -32.59 -30.63
CA THR A 973 37.23 -33.49 -31.75
C THR A 973 37.04 -32.87 -33.14
N ASN A 974 36.34 -31.73 -33.26
CA ASN A 974 36.17 -31.01 -34.53
C ASN A 974 36.80 -29.62 -34.56
N TYR A 975 37.22 -29.07 -33.42
CA TYR A 975 38.00 -27.83 -33.34
C TYR A 975 39.40 -28.04 -33.95
N ASN A 976 39.63 -27.44 -35.14
CA ASN A 976 40.84 -27.69 -35.93
C ASN A 976 41.94 -26.65 -35.66
N THR A 977 42.94 -27.04 -34.88
CA THR A 977 44.13 -26.24 -34.53
C THR A 977 45.03 -25.88 -35.71
N SER A 978 44.85 -26.50 -36.88
CA SER A 978 45.63 -26.16 -38.09
C SER A 978 45.15 -24.89 -38.79
N ILE A 979 43.99 -24.36 -38.40
CA ILE A 979 43.44 -23.10 -38.93
C ILE A 979 43.99 -21.94 -38.07
N PRO A 980 44.61 -20.89 -38.66
CA PRO A 980 45.07 -19.72 -37.90
C PRO A 980 43.94 -19.08 -37.09
N PHE A 981 44.21 -18.71 -35.83
CA PHE A 981 43.20 -18.22 -34.87
C PHE A 981 42.25 -17.15 -35.43
N ALA A 982 42.77 -16.14 -36.13
CA ALA A 982 41.98 -15.07 -36.75
C ALA A 982 41.00 -15.55 -37.85
N ASN A 983 41.21 -16.74 -38.43
CA ASN A 983 40.31 -17.34 -39.42
C ASN A 983 39.36 -18.38 -38.82
N GLN A 984 39.36 -18.56 -37.49
CA GLN A 984 38.49 -19.52 -36.82
C GLN A 984 37.13 -18.92 -36.45
N THR A 985 36.15 -19.82 -36.40
CA THR A 985 34.80 -19.55 -35.90
C THR A 985 34.35 -20.67 -34.96
N ILE A 986 33.68 -20.31 -33.87
CA ILE A 986 32.93 -21.24 -33.02
C ILE A 986 31.48 -21.34 -33.54
N VAL A 987 30.87 -22.51 -33.41
CA VAL A 987 29.57 -22.86 -34.00
C VAL A 987 28.71 -23.62 -32.99
N TRP A 988 27.41 -23.37 -33.01
CA TRP A 988 26.41 -24.06 -32.20
C TRP A 988 25.23 -24.56 -33.05
N ASP A 989 24.42 -25.45 -32.47
CA ASP A 989 23.29 -26.06 -33.16
C ASP A 989 22.10 -25.08 -33.32
N ALA A 990 21.09 -25.49 -34.09
CA ALA A 990 19.91 -24.69 -34.37
C ALA A 990 19.06 -24.37 -33.12
N LEU A 991 18.13 -23.42 -33.25
CA LEU A 991 17.24 -22.98 -32.17
C LEU A 991 16.37 -24.13 -31.65
N ILE A 992 16.25 -24.20 -30.32
CA ILE A 992 15.33 -25.09 -29.61
C ILE A 992 13.94 -24.42 -29.61
N ASP A 993 12.87 -25.22 -29.76
CA ASP A 993 11.49 -24.72 -29.80
C ASP A 993 11.18 -23.78 -28.62
N GLY A 994 10.74 -22.56 -28.94
CA GLY A 994 10.39 -21.53 -27.96
C GLY A 994 11.43 -20.42 -27.76
N TRP A 995 12.59 -20.47 -28.44
CA TRP A 995 13.61 -19.41 -28.39
C TRP A 995 13.72 -18.67 -29.73
N ASP A 996 13.84 -17.34 -29.67
CA ASP A 996 13.90 -16.46 -30.85
C ASP A 996 15.34 -16.19 -31.34
N GLY A 997 16.36 -16.57 -30.56
CA GLY A 997 17.78 -16.31 -30.83
C GLY A 997 18.70 -16.89 -29.75
N PHE A 998 19.95 -16.44 -29.75
CA PHE A 998 20.99 -16.82 -28.79
C PHE A 998 21.66 -15.59 -28.16
N ALA A 999 22.24 -15.77 -26.97
CA ALA A 999 23.16 -14.84 -26.33
C ALA A 999 24.48 -15.55 -25.97
N LEU A 1000 25.61 -14.91 -26.26
CA LEU A 1000 26.95 -15.45 -26.05
C LEU A 1000 27.75 -14.54 -25.10
N LEU A 1001 28.19 -15.11 -23.98
CA LEU A 1001 29.26 -14.55 -23.16
C LEU A 1001 30.61 -15.05 -23.69
N VAL A 1002 31.58 -14.13 -23.77
CA VAL A 1002 33.00 -14.41 -23.90
C VAL A 1002 33.70 -13.68 -22.75
N ASP A 1003 34.46 -14.41 -21.94
CA ASP A 1003 35.20 -13.89 -20.77
C ASP A 1003 34.30 -13.13 -19.78
N ASP A 1004 33.15 -13.72 -19.46
CA ASP A 1004 32.08 -13.16 -18.62
C ASP A 1004 31.37 -11.90 -19.17
N VAL A 1005 31.69 -11.45 -20.39
CA VAL A 1005 31.07 -10.30 -21.07
C VAL A 1005 30.19 -10.77 -22.23
N GLN A 1006 28.95 -10.28 -22.33
CA GLN A 1006 28.12 -10.53 -23.51
C GLN A 1006 28.75 -9.89 -24.75
N ARG A 1007 29.23 -10.70 -25.69
CA ARG A 1007 29.80 -10.22 -26.97
C ARG A 1007 28.86 -10.39 -28.16
N TYR A 1008 27.77 -11.14 -28.01
CA TYR A 1008 26.79 -11.30 -29.07
C TYR A 1008 25.38 -11.60 -28.55
N ALA A 1009 24.37 -11.10 -29.28
CA ALA A 1009 22.97 -11.48 -29.17
C ALA A 1009 22.28 -11.44 -30.55
N GLY A 1010 21.60 -12.51 -30.94
CA GLY A 1010 20.89 -12.59 -32.23
C GLY A 1010 20.67 -14.03 -32.75
N THR A 1011 20.34 -14.17 -34.03
CA THR A 1011 19.90 -15.43 -34.67
C THR A 1011 21.00 -16.22 -35.40
N ALA A 1012 22.23 -15.71 -35.48
CA ALA A 1012 23.34 -16.42 -36.12
C ALA A 1012 23.76 -17.64 -35.27
N LEU A 1013 24.32 -18.65 -35.95
CA LEU A 1013 24.76 -19.92 -35.35
C LEU A 1013 26.29 -19.99 -35.17
N ASN A 1014 26.99 -18.88 -35.39
CA ASN A 1014 28.44 -18.81 -35.34
C ASN A 1014 28.96 -17.46 -34.82
N PHE A 1015 30.20 -17.48 -34.33
CA PHE A 1015 30.95 -16.31 -33.87
C PHE A 1015 32.42 -16.43 -34.29
N SER A 1016 33.06 -15.31 -34.62
CA SER A 1016 34.44 -15.28 -35.14
C SER A 1016 35.44 -14.83 -34.08
N LEU A 1017 36.61 -15.47 -34.04
CA LEU A 1017 37.63 -15.23 -33.00
C LEU A 1017 38.60 -14.07 -33.34
N VAL A 1018 38.39 -13.35 -34.46
CA VAL A 1018 39.25 -12.23 -34.94
C VAL A 1018 39.58 -11.19 -33.87
N SER A 1019 38.63 -10.89 -32.97
CA SER A 1019 38.73 -9.80 -31.98
C SER A 1019 39.26 -10.25 -30.61
N LEU A 1020 39.76 -11.49 -30.49
CA LEU A 1020 40.27 -12.08 -29.24
C LEU A 1020 41.80 -12.22 -29.27
N ASP A 1021 42.43 -12.37 -28.11
CA ASP A 1021 43.88 -12.47 -27.99
C ASP A 1021 44.33 -13.93 -27.90
N SER A 1022 44.94 -14.42 -28.99
CA SER A 1022 45.45 -15.81 -29.06
C SER A 1022 46.48 -16.20 -27.99
N SER A 1023 47.02 -15.25 -27.23
CA SER A 1023 47.93 -15.52 -26.09
C SER A 1023 47.21 -15.79 -24.76
N LEU A 1024 45.91 -15.49 -24.66
CA LEU A 1024 45.10 -15.67 -23.46
C LEU A 1024 44.11 -16.86 -23.58
N PRO A 1025 43.75 -17.51 -22.46
CA PRO A 1025 42.62 -18.43 -22.43
C PRO A 1025 41.31 -17.66 -22.58
N HIS A 1026 40.34 -18.25 -23.28
CA HIS A 1026 39.02 -17.65 -23.50
C HIS A 1026 37.88 -18.58 -23.06
N PHE A 1027 36.89 -18.01 -22.36
CA PHE A 1027 35.78 -18.74 -21.76
C PHE A 1027 34.46 -18.38 -22.45
N PHE A 1028 33.80 -19.36 -23.07
CA PHE A 1028 32.58 -19.18 -23.86
C PHE A 1028 31.36 -19.79 -23.17
N ARG A 1029 30.27 -19.03 -23.02
CA ARG A 1029 28.98 -19.53 -22.53
C ARG A 1029 27.83 -19.08 -23.42
N LEU A 1030 26.94 -20.01 -23.76
CA LEU A 1030 25.82 -19.80 -24.67
C LEU A 1030 24.48 -20.04 -23.97
N ALA A 1031 23.51 -19.14 -24.19
CA ALA A 1031 22.12 -19.23 -23.73
C ALA A 1031 21.14 -18.99 -24.89
N GLY A 1032 19.91 -19.48 -24.75
CA GLY A 1032 18.80 -19.04 -25.60
C GLY A 1032 18.39 -17.59 -25.30
N LEU A 1033 17.74 -16.93 -26.24
CA LEU A 1033 17.28 -15.54 -26.14
C LEU A 1033 15.83 -15.40 -26.59
N GLU A 1034 14.95 -14.94 -25.70
CA GLU A 1034 13.55 -14.62 -26.02
C GLU A 1034 13.42 -13.15 -26.41
N LEU A 1035 13.13 -12.88 -27.69
CA LEU A 1035 13.03 -11.54 -28.27
C LEU A 1035 11.59 -11.00 -28.25
N THR A 1036 10.59 -11.89 -28.17
CA THR A 1036 9.17 -11.55 -28.41
C THR A 1036 8.37 -11.13 -27.17
N LYS A 1037 8.89 -11.27 -25.94
CA LYS A 1037 8.18 -10.87 -24.69
C LYS A 1037 8.75 -9.59 -24.01
N PRO A 1038 8.09 -8.43 -24.12
CA PRO A 1038 8.54 -7.19 -23.47
C PRO A 1038 8.11 -7.09 -21.99
N TYR A 1039 8.69 -7.91 -21.10
CA TYR A 1039 8.36 -7.86 -19.66
C TYR A 1039 9.23 -6.91 -18.82
N LYS A 1040 10.40 -6.48 -19.31
CA LYS A 1040 11.18 -5.37 -18.73
C LYS A 1040 11.54 -4.36 -19.80
N GLN A 1041 10.89 -3.19 -19.73
CA GLN A 1041 11.28 -2.00 -20.45
C GLN A 1041 12.67 -1.55 -19.95
N TYR A 1042 13.73 -1.77 -20.74
CA TYR A 1042 14.91 -0.90 -20.91
C TYR A 1042 16.06 -1.50 -21.77
N THR A 1043 15.96 -2.73 -22.27
CA THR A 1043 16.89 -3.27 -23.29
C THR A 1043 16.19 -3.52 -24.63
N SER A 1044 16.85 -3.19 -25.74
CA SER A 1044 16.49 -3.62 -27.11
C SER A 1044 17.02 -5.02 -27.45
N GLN A 1045 17.29 -5.81 -26.41
CA GLN A 1045 17.88 -7.14 -26.43
C GLN A 1045 17.03 -8.01 -25.50
N GLY A 1046 16.72 -9.22 -25.94
CA GLY A 1046 15.74 -10.11 -25.32
C GLY A 1046 16.11 -10.59 -23.92
N THR A 1047 15.22 -11.39 -23.32
CA THR A 1047 15.52 -12.06 -22.05
C THR A 1047 16.33 -13.32 -22.34
N ALA A 1048 17.55 -13.39 -21.83
CA ALA A 1048 18.38 -14.59 -21.95
C ALA A 1048 17.88 -15.71 -21.00
N GLY A 1049 17.99 -16.96 -21.46
CA GLY A 1049 17.80 -18.16 -20.65
C GLY A 1049 19.02 -18.44 -19.75
N ASP A 1050 19.07 -19.65 -19.20
CA ASP A 1050 20.27 -20.14 -18.51
C ASP A 1050 21.44 -20.27 -19.49
N PHE A 1051 22.62 -19.85 -19.03
CA PHE A 1051 23.86 -20.05 -19.75
C PHE A 1051 24.41 -21.46 -19.50
N THR A 1052 24.93 -22.09 -20.56
CA THR A 1052 25.80 -23.26 -20.46
C THR A 1052 27.05 -22.94 -19.64
N LYS A 1053 27.62 -23.92 -18.92
CA LYS A 1053 28.96 -23.78 -18.33
C LYS A 1053 30.01 -23.47 -19.40
N ALA A 1054 31.15 -22.91 -18.98
CA ALA A 1054 32.18 -22.46 -19.90
C ALA A 1054 32.75 -23.62 -20.74
N ALA A 1055 32.70 -23.47 -22.06
CA ALA A 1055 33.66 -24.08 -22.95
C ALA A 1055 34.95 -23.24 -22.89
N THR A 1056 36.11 -23.86 -22.83
CA THR A 1056 37.39 -23.15 -22.62
C THR A 1056 38.34 -23.40 -23.77
N LEU A 1057 38.85 -22.33 -24.37
CA LEU A 1057 39.93 -22.39 -25.36
C LEU A 1057 41.23 -21.91 -24.71
N PHE A 1058 42.26 -22.74 -24.71
CA PHE A 1058 43.59 -22.39 -24.20
C PHE A 1058 44.52 -21.85 -25.31
N PRO A 1059 45.53 -21.03 -24.99
CA PRO A 1059 46.50 -20.47 -25.96
C PRO A 1059 47.27 -21.52 -26.77
N ASN A 1060 47.36 -22.76 -26.27
CA ASN A 1060 47.95 -23.90 -26.97
C ASN A 1060 47.02 -24.54 -28.03
N GLY A 1061 45.84 -23.97 -28.28
CA GLY A 1061 44.83 -24.51 -29.19
C GLY A 1061 43.98 -25.64 -28.60
N THR A 1062 44.03 -25.91 -27.29
CA THR A 1062 43.18 -26.95 -26.69
C THR A 1062 41.78 -26.41 -26.42
N TRP A 1063 40.76 -26.99 -27.05
CA TRP A 1063 39.35 -26.76 -26.72
C TRP A 1063 38.86 -27.79 -25.69
N VAL A 1064 38.37 -27.31 -24.56
CA VAL A 1064 37.71 -28.11 -23.52
C VAL A 1064 36.20 -27.89 -23.59
N ASN A 1065 35.47 -29.00 -23.74
CA ASN A 1065 34.01 -29.00 -23.85
C ASN A 1065 33.36 -28.54 -22.54
N PRO A 1066 32.21 -27.84 -22.60
CA PRO A 1066 31.51 -27.38 -21.41
C PRO A 1066 30.98 -28.56 -20.59
N LEU A 1067 31.07 -28.45 -19.26
CA LEU A 1067 30.48 -29.42 -18.34
C LEU A 1067 28.93 -29.34 -18.39
N PRO A 1068 28.21 -30.45 -18.11
CA PRO A 1068 26.75 -30.45 -18.16
C PRO A 1068 26.10 -29.57 -17.08
N GLY A 1069 24.96 -28.98 -17.43
CA GLY A 1069 24.12 -28.13 -16.57
C GLY A 1069 24.40 -26.63 -16.70
N PRO A 1070 23.55 -25.78 -16.07
CA PRO A 1070 23.67 -24.33 -16.15
C PRO A 1070 24.82 -23.77 -15.29
N SER A 1071 25.27 -22.55 -15.62
CA SER A 1071 26.37 -21.81 -14.98
C SER A 1071 25.93 -20.80 -13.93
#